data_AF-A0A932C213-F1
#
_entry.id   AF-A0A932C213-F1
#
_cell.length_a   1.000
_cell.length_b   1.000
_cell.length_c   1.000
_cell.angle_alpha   90.00
_cell.angle_beta   90.00
_cell.angle_gamma   90.00
#
_symmetry.space_group_name_H-M   'P 1'
#
loop_
_entity.id
_entity.type
_entity.pdbx_description
1 polymer ?
#
loop_
_entity_poly.entity_id
_entity_poly.type
_entity_poly.pdbx_seq_one_letter_code
_entity_poly.pdbx_strand_id
1 'polypeptide(L)'
;MSVALARKYRPKSFASVAVQSHVSLTLRGAIARGRVAHGYLLCGPRGTGKTTLARVLAMALNCERRVAGDTGPAAGEPCGRCTSCTRIWAGSASLDVVEIDAASNRGVDDARELRERALYAPSGDDRWKVYIVDEAHMLTKEAWNALLKVLEEPPPRVVFVFCTTEPQKIAQSAAPILSRLQRFDLRRIGPHEIRDRLAHVLHEEGVAFDEDALGLIARAADGGLRDALSLTDQVLSLGSEGGLTSARVREALGLVPEDEYLAVLDLVIERRAGDVFGTVAHLADAGIDFQLFLAGFADLLRGQLAVALGGGDVPGISERVRAALDERKGRLAPADLLRMLNLVLEIDPYFRRSSQQQLLLETLLVRCALLDRAIALEDVLRGLPVGARDAGAGRGASGPAAPASGGPSGTGRATVARRGAPVAEDSATRHAAPAAERSPSRQPASATPVAMPTAAPVAMPTSAPAVATDGTAPAMRATVAPRAAMRAGPVAPARADIEVSAAPPVLADAPPRRDADLLPDPALLAQEWDAIVAGVRARGRGMLATILEGAIPVAVATTGAVTLEVDDPLAHEGLDRGAADVVAALTERWPGVTRLTVRRASGRSPAPAQRITAESAKADRVSALRKRDPVLGAAIDALDLEPLD
;
A
#
# COMPACT_ATOMS: atom_id res chain seq x y z
N MET A 1 -2.75 -1.11 -36.93
CA MET A 1 -2.98 -1.52 -35.54
C MET A 1 -2.10 -2.73 -35.25
N SER A 2 -1.00 -2.53 -34.53
CA SER A 2 -0.23 -3.63 -33.93
C SER A 2 -1.06 -4.30 -32.83
N VAL A 3 -0.85 -5.61 -32.62
CA VAL A 3 -1.40 -6.31 -31.45
C VAL A 3 -0.36 -6.20 -30.34
N ALA A 4 -0.75 -5.58 -29.22
CA ALA A 4 0.11 -5.36 -28.06
C ALA A 4 0.97 -6.60 -27.71
N LEU A 5 2.26 -6.39 -27.45
CA LEU A 5 3.25 -7.42 -27.13
C LEU A 5 2.77 -8.33 -25.98
N ALA A 6 2.17 -7.73 -24.95
CA ALA A 6 1.60 -8.44 -23.79
C ALA A 6 0.47 -9.43 -24.17
N ARG A 7 -0.16 -9.27 -25.34
CA ARG A 7 -1.15 -10.21 -25.92
C ARG A 7 -0.53 -11.13 -26.98
N LYS A 8 0.42 -10.64 -27.80
CA LYS A 8 1.10 -11.42 -28.86
C LYS A 8 1.97 -12.55 -28.28
N TYR A 9 2.78 -12.25 -27.26
CA TYR A 9 3.77 -13.17 -26.66
C TYR A 9 3.29 -13.94 -25.43
N ARG A 10 1.98 -13.90 -25.14
CA ARG A 10 1.38 -14.60 -23.99
C ARG A 10 1.56 -16.14 -24.19
N PRO A 11 2.23 -16.86 -23.27
CA PRO A 11 2.56 -18.30 -23.42
C PRO A 11 1.38 -19.24 -23.73
N LYS A 12 1.53 -20.10 -24.76
CA LYS A 12 0.48 -21.02 -25.25
C LYS A 12 0.64 -22.49 -24.83
N SER A 13 1.82 -22.88 -24.34
CA SER A 13 2.15 -24.23 -23.84
C SER A 13 2.89 -24.14 -22.50
N PHE A 14 2.94 -25.23 -21.72
CA PHE A 14 3.65 -25.24 -20.44
C PHE A 14 5.16 -25.02 -20.64
N ALA A 15 5.75 -25.63 -21.67
CA ALA A 15 7.13 -25.37 -22.09
C ALA A 15 7.43 -23.89 -22.41
N SER A 16 6.43 -23.10 -22.85
CA SER A 16 6.61 -21.66 -23.14
C SER A 16 6.48 -20.74 -21.91
N VAL A 17 6.13 -21.28 -20.73
CA VAL A 17 6.07 -20.54 -19.46
C VAL A 17 7.43 -20.60 -18.76
N ALA A 18 8.41 -19.86 -19.30
CA ALA A 18 9.82 -19.94 -18.92
C ALA A 18 10.08 -19.88 -17.39
N VAL A 19 9.49 -18.88 -16.71
CA VAL A 19 9.79 -18.56 -15.30
C VAL A 19 9.17 -19.55 -14.31
N GLN A 20 7.90 -19.94 -14.52
CA GLN A 20 7.14 -20.76 -13.57
C GLN A 20 7.31 -22.25 -13.89
N SER A 21 8.54 -22.67 -14.16
CA SER A 21 8.91 -24.01 -14.63
C SER A 21 8.39 -25.12 -13.72
N HIS A 22 8.61 -25.02 -12.41
CA HIS A 22 8.18 -26.00 -11.40
C HIS A 22 6.66 -26.24 -11.38
N VAL A 23 5.85 -25.18 -11.47
CA VAL A 23 4.38 -25.30 -11.56
C VAL A 23 3.97 -25.92 -12.90
N SER A 24 4.55 -25.44 -13.99
CA SER A 24 4.22 -25.84 -15.36
C SER A 24 4.55 -27.32 -15.61
N LEU A 25 5.70 -27.81 -15.13
CA LEU A 25 6.09 -29.22 -15.14
C LEU A 25 5.14 -30.09 -14.29
N THR A 26 4.69 -29.59 -13.13
CA THR A 26 3.78 -30.33 -12.25
C THR A 26 2.39 -30.49 -12.89
N LEU A 27 1.83 -29.41 -13.44
CA LEU A 27 0.54 -29.44 -14.15
C LEU A 27 0.62 -30.33 -15.40
N ARG A 28 1.65 -30.18 -16.24
CA ARG A 28 1.88 -31.05 -17.40
C ARG A 28 1.94 -32.52 -17.00
N GLY A 29 2.72 -32.85 -15.98
CA GLY A 29 2.85 -34.21 -15.45
C GLY A 29 1.56 -34.77 -14.87
N ALA A 30 0.70 -33.93 -14.27
CA ALA A 30 -0.63 -34.34 -13.80
C ALA A 30 -1.53 -34.75 -14.97
N ILE A 31 -1.58 -33.95 -16.04
CA ILE A 31 -2.39 -34.19 -17.25
C ILE A 31 -1.92 -35.44 -18.01
N ALA A 32 -0.61 -35.61 -18.15
CA ALA A 32 0.01 -36.78 -18.79
C ALA A 32 -0.33 -38.09 -18.05
N ARG A 33 -0.20 -38.10 -16.72
CA ARG A 33 -0.50 -39.26 -15.86
C ARG A 33 -2.00 -39.46 -15.57
N GLY A 34 -2.89 -38.63 -16.13
CA GLY A 34 -4.32 -38.65 -15.85
C GLY A 34 -4.72 -38.28 -14.42
N ARG A 35 -3.79 -37.75 -13.61
CA ARG A 35 -4.00 -37.38 -12.19
C ARG A 35 -4.36 -35.90 -12.05
N VAL A 36 -5.43 -35.49 -12.73
CA VAL A 36 -5.95 -34.12 -12.72
C VAL A 36 -6.77 -33.90 -11.44
N ALA A 37 -6.53 -32.82 -10.72
CA ALA A 37 -7.30 -32.44 -9.54
C ALA A 37 -8.58 -31.70 -9.94
N HIS A 38 -9.66 -31.86 -9.17
CA HIS A 38 -10.93 -31.17 -9.40
C HIS A 38 -10.86 -29.66 -9.09
N GLY A 39 -9.84 -29.21 -8.35
CA GLY A 39 -9.69 -27.83 -7.92
C GLY A 39 -8.23 -27.41 -7.84
N TYR A 40 -7.90 -26.27 -8.43
CA TYR A 40 -6.59 -25.64 -8.44
C TYR A 40 -6.67 -24.22 -7.90
N LEU A 41 -5.65 -23.78 -7.16
CA LEU A 41 -5.51 -22.40 -6.69
C LEU A 41 -4.14 -21.84 -7.14
N LEU A 42 -4.16 -20.96 -8.13
CA LEU A 42 -2.98 -20.25 -8.63
C LEU A 42 -2.82 -18.93 -7.87
N CYS A 43 -1.87 -18.89 -6.95
CA CYS A 43 -1.52 -17.73 -6.13
C CYS A 43 -0.37 -16.94 -6.74
N GLY A 44 -0.25 -15.65 -6.42
CA GLY A 44 0.96 -14.86 -6.66
C GLY A 44 0.69 -13.45 -7.18
N PRO A 45 1.71 -12.57 -7.27
CA PRO A 45 1.55 -11.16 -7.68
C PRO A 45 0.88 -10.92 -9.05
N ARG A 46 0.62 -9.64 -9.37
CA ARG A 46 0.20 -9.23 -10.72
C ARG A 46 1.30 -9.54 -11.74
N GLY A 47 0.95 -9.68 -13.01
CA GLY A 47 1.89 -9.96 -14.10
C GLY A 47 2.56 -11.34 -14.17
N THR A 48 2.56 -12.15 -13.11
CA THR A 48 3.32 -13.42 -13.02
C THR A 48 2.79 -14.58 -13.88
N GLY A 49 1.61 -14.44 -14.48
CA GLY A 49 1.07 -15.38 -15.48
C GLY A 49 -0.07 -16.31 -15.03
N LYS A 50 -0.62 -16.16 -13.81
CA LYS A 50 -1.71 -17.00 -13.25
C LYS A 50 -2.80 -17.39 -14.27
N THR A 51 -3.55 -16.42 -14.79
CA THR A 51 -4.65 -16.62 -15.75
C THR A 51 -4.18 -17.19 -17.08
N THR A 52 -2.92 -16.95 -17.48
CA THR A 52 -2.32 -17.59 -18.65
C THR A 52 -2.16 -19.09 -18.42
N LEU A 53 -1.59 -19.47 -17.27
CA LEU A 53 -1.39 -20.86 -16.90
C LEU A 53 -2.72 -21.61 -16.74
N ALA A 54 -3.76 -20.94 -16.23
CA ALA A 54 -5.13 -21.45 -16.20
C ALA A 54 -5.69 -21.75 -17.62
N ARG A 55 -5.51 -20.82 -18.58
CA ARG A 55 -5.88 -21.07 -19.99
C ARG A 55 -5.05 -22.18 -20.65
N VAL A 56 -3.76 -22.28 -20.35
CA VAL A 56 -2.88 -23.36 -20.84
C VAL A 56 -3.34 -24.73 -20.30
N LEU A 57 -3.70 -24.82 -19.01
CA LEU A 57 -4.32 -26.00 -18.41
C LEU A 57 -5.65 -26.35 -19.09
N ALA A 58 -6.55 -25.39 -19.30
CA ALA A 58 -7.83 -25.61 -19.99
C ALA A 58 -7.64 -26.09 -21.44
N MET A 59 -6.68 -25.50 -22.18
CA MET A 59 -6.32 -25.94 -23.53
C MET A 59 -5.74 -27.35 -23.56
N ALA A 60 -4.98 -27.76 -22.53
CA ALA A 60 -4.31 -29.06 -22.48
C ALA A 60 -5.29 -30.19 -22.13
N LEU A 61 -6.22 -29.93 -21.20
CA LEU A 61 -7.31 -30.87 -20.86
C LEU A 61 -8.23 -31.13 -22.06
N ASN A 62 -8.61 -30.08 -22.79
CA ASN A 62 -9.52 -30.14 -23.93
C ASN A 62 -8.84 -30.23 -25.32
N CYS A 63 -7.57 -30.66 -25.38
CA CYS A 63 -6.84 -30.69 -26.65
C CYS A 63 -7.28 -31.86 -27.55
N GLU A 64 -7.82 -31.57 -28.73
CA GLU A 64 -8.25 -32.56 -29.75
C GLU A 64 -7.13 -33.50 -30.24
N ARG A 65 -5.86 -33.20 -29.90
CA ARG A 65 -4.68 -34.01 -30.27
C ARG A 65 -4.00 -34.66 -29.06
N ARG A 66 -4.62 -34.63 -27.88
CA ARG A 66 -4.12 -35.29 -26.67
C ARG A 66 -4.40 -36.78 -26.74
N VAL A 67 -3.34 -37.59 -26.67
CA VAL A 67 -3.44 -39.04 -26.49
C VAL A 67 -3.42 -39.34 -24.99
N ALA A 68 -4.38 -40.12 -24.49
CA ALA A 68 -4.42 -40.54 -23.10
C ALA A 68 -3.32 -41.58 -22.82
N GLY A 69 -2.56 -41.42 -21.74
CA GLY A 69 -1.45 -42.31 -21.39
C GLY A 69 -0.16 -42.11 -22.18
N ASP A 70 -0.07 -41.06 -23.02
CA ASP A 70 1.19 -40.68 -23.66
C ASP A 70 2.28 -40.37 -22.62
N THR A 71 3.52 -40.76 -22.93
CA THR A 71 4.73 -40.56 -22.13
C THR A 71 5.85 -39.89 -22.91
N GLY A 72 5.62 -39.53 -24.18
CA GLY A 72 6.57 -38.78 -25.01
C GLY A 72 6.81 -37.35 -24.53
N PRO A 73 7.77 -36.62 -25.13
CA PRO A 73 8.16 -35.28 -24.69
C PRO A 73 7.05 -34.21 -24.82
N ALA A 74 5.98 -34.50 -25.56
CA ALA A 74 4.79 -33.65 -25.68
C ALA A 74 3.64 -34.04 -24.73
N ALA A 75 3.81 -35.08 -23.90
CA ALA A 75 2.75 -35.59 -23.03
C ALA A 75 2.24 -34.51 -22.05
N GLY A 76 0.95 -34.22 -22.14
CA GLY A 76 0.30 -33.17 -21.33
C GLY A 76 0.48 -31.74 -21.83
N GLU A 77 1.19 -31.48 -22.94
CA GLU A 77 1.23 -30.16 -23.58
C GLU A 77 -0.03 -29.93 -24.45
N PRO A 78 -0.59 -28.71 -24.48
CA PRO A 78 -1.59 -28.35 -25.48
C PRO A 78 -0.91 -28.14 -26.84
N CYS A 79 -1.50 -28.67 -27.93
CA CYS A 79 -0.90 -28.51 -29.26
C CYS A 79 -0.98 -27.06 -29.83
N GLY A 80 -1.73 -26.16 -29.17
CA GLY A 80 -1.85 -24.74 -29.52
C GLY A 80 -2.54 -24.40 -30.86
N ARG A 81 -2.84 -25.41 -31.69
CA ARG A 81 -3.25 -25.24 -33.11
C ARG A 81 -4.51 -26.01 -33.55
N CYS A 82 -5.14 -26.76 -32.64
CA CYS A 82 -6.44 -27.41 -32.90
C CYS A 82 -7.61 -26.47 -32.56
N THR A 83 -8.82 -26.78 -33.02
CA THR A 83 -9.97 -25.86 -32.97
C THR A 83 -10.38 -25.54 -31.53
N SER A 84 -10.33 -26.54 -30.64
CA SER A 84 -10.50 -26.37 -29.20
C SER A 84 -9.45 -25.42 -28.62
N CYS A 85 -8.14 -25.66 -28.86
CA CYS A 85 -7.09 -24.80 -28.32
C CYS A 85 -7.22 -23.35 -28.80
N THR A 86 -7.51 -23.11 -30.08
CA THR A 86 -7.59 -21.74 -30.62
C THR A 86 -8.81 -20.99 -30.10
N ARG A 87 -9.97 -21.65 -29.94
CA ARG A 87 -11.17 -21.06 -29.30
C ARG A 87 -10.93 -20.69 -27.84
N ILE A 88 -10.41 -21.64 -27.04
CA ILE A 88 -10.09 -21.42 -25.62
C ILE A 88 -9.06 -20.30 -25.47
N TRP A 89 -8.03 -20.28 -26.31
CA TRP A 89 -7.00 -19.24 -26.26
C TRP A 89 -7.54 -17.84 -26.55
N ALA A 90 -8.37 -17.73 -27.59
CA ALA A 90 -8.96 -16.46 -28.02
C ALA A 90 -9.90 -15.84 -26.98
N GLY A 91 -10.39 -16.62 -26.00
CA GLY A 91 -11.48 -16.21 -25.12
C GLY A 91 -12.83 -16.23 -25.82
N SER A 92 -12.96 -16.98 -26.91
CA SER A 92 -14.25 -17.24 -27.56
C SER A 92 -15.11 -18.14 -26.67
N ALA A 93 -16.44 -18.02 -26.78
CA ALA A 93 -17.37 -18.89 -26.04
C ALA A 93 -17.12 -20.38 -26.34
N SER A 94 -16.43 -21.05 -25.43
CA SER A 94 -16.21 -22.48 -25.42
C SER A 94 -17.25 -23.11 -24.48
N LEU A 95 -18.03 -24.05 -24.98
CA LEU A 95 -19.05 -24.74 -24.17
C LEU A 95 -18.46 -25.44 -22.94
N ASP A 96 -17.19 -25.85 -23.04
CA ASP A 96 -16.46 -26.60 -22.01
C ASP A 96 -15.50 -25.73 -21.18
N VAL A 97 -15.31 -24.44 -21.50
CA VAL A 97 -14.40 -23.56 -20.74
C VAL A 97 -15.03 -22.20 -20.50
N VAL A 98 -15.30 -21.90 -19.23
CA VAL A 98 -15.92 -20.66 -18.78
C VAL A 98 -14.90 -19.87 -17.95
N GLU A 99 -14.60 -18.64 -18.37
CA GLU A 99 -13.72 -17.71 -17.65
C GLU A 99 -14.58 -16.61 -17.02
N ILE A 100 -14.43 -16.43 -15.71
CA ILE A 100 -15.25 -15.56 -14.87
C ILE A 100 -14.32 -14.64 -14.09
N ASP A 101 -14.60 -13.35 -14.12
CA ASP A 101 -13.96 -12.37 -13.23
C ASP A 101 -14.77 -12.26 -11.93
N ALA A 102 -14.17 -12.63 -10.80
CA ALA A 102 -14.82 -12.56 -9.49
C ALA A 102 -15.03 -11.13 -8.99
N ALA A 103 -14.39 -10.10 -9.57
CA ALA A 103 -14.66 -8.71 -9.20
C ALA A 103 -16.05 -8.25 -9.68
N SER A 104 -16.50 -8.75 -10.84
CA SER A 104 -17.83 -8.50 -11.40
C SER A 104 -18.88 -9.54 -10.97
N ASN A 105 -18.48 -10.80 -10.79
CA ASN A 105 -19.37 -11.93 -10.45
C ASN A 105 -19.12 -12.43 -9.02
N ARG A 106 -19.15 -11.50 -8.05
CA ARG A 106 -18.79 -11.75 -6.64
C ARG A 106 -19.88 -12.42 -5.80
N GLY A 107 -21.11 -12.50 -6.33
CA GLY A 107 -22.33 -12.76 -5.58
C GLY A 107 -22.60 -14.22 -5.24
N VAL A 108 -23.50 -14.42 -4.27
CA VAL A 108 -23.95 -15.76 -3.85
C VAL A 108 -24.73 -16.44 -4.97
N ASP A 109 -25.51 -15.68 -5.74
CA ASP A 109 -26.36 -16.19 -6.80
C ASP A 109 -25.54 -16.52 -8.06
N ASP A 110 -24.54 -15.71 -8.40
CA ASP A 110 -23.52 -16.03 -9.41
C ASP A 110 -22.85 -17.38 -9.08
N ALA A 111 -22.48 -17.59 -7.81
CA ALA A 111 -21.86 -18.83 -7.34
C ALA A 111 -22.83 -20.03 -7.27
N ARG A 112 -24.12 -19.81 -7.01
CA ARG A 112 -25.17 -20.84 -7.08
C ARG A 112 -25.41 -21.28 -8.52
N GLU A 113 -25.53 -20.33 -9.44
CA GLU A 113 -25.66 -20.63 -10.87
C GLU A 113 -24.40 -21.33 -11.40
N LEU A 114 -23.21 -20.88 -11.02
CA LEU A 114 -21.94 -21.52 -11.37
C LEU A 114 -21.90 -22.98 -10.91
N ARG A 115 -22.28 -23.25 -9.66
CA ARG A 115 -22.43 -24.60 -9.09
C ARG A 115 -23.44 -25.44 -9.87
N GLU A 116 -24.60 -24.90 -10.19
CA GLU A 116 -25.65 -25.64 -10.91
C GLU A 116 -25.24 -25.93 -12.36
N ARG A 117 -24.66 -24.96 -13.06
CA ARG A 117 -24.04 -25.14 -14.38
C ARG A 117 -22.92 -26.19 -14.35
N ALA A 118 -22.21 -26.34 -13.24
CA ALA A 118 -21.14 -27.34 -13.07
C ALA A 118 -21.65 -28.78 -12.89
N LEU A 119 -22.91 -29.00 -12.50
CA LEU A 119 -23.48 -30.36 -12.41
C LEU A 119 -23.73 -31.01 -13.79
N TYR A 120 -23.88 -30.21 -14.84
CA TYR A 120 -24.05 -30.71 -16.21
C TYR A 120 -22.72 -31.17 -16.80
N ALA A 121 -22.71 -32.35 -17.42
CA ALA A 121 -21.54 -32.94 -18.07
C ALA A 121 -20.86 -32.03 -19.13
N PRO A 122 -19.58 -32.30 -19.47
CA PRO A 122 -18.92 -31.69 -20.64
C PRO A 122 -19.61 -32.04 -21.96
N SER A 123 -19.33 -31.28 -23.03
CA SER A 123 -19.99 -31.41 -24.36
C SER A 123 -19.57 -32.65 -25.17
N GLY A 124 -18.93 -33.64 -24.54
CA GLY A 124 -18.45 -34.88 -25.14
C GLY A 124 -17.53 -35.64 -24.18
N ASP A 125 -17.39 -36.96 -24.34
CA ASP A 125 -16.80 -37.79 -23.29
C ASP A 125 -15.29 -37.58 -23.03
N ASP A 126 -14.50 -37.25 -24.04
CA ASP A 126 -13.07 -36.95 -23.86
C ASP A 126 -12.79 -35.51 -23.37
N ARG A 127 -13.83 -34.71 -23.10
CA ARG A 127 -13.75 -33.29 -22.75
C ARG A 127 -13.84 -33.06 -21.24
N TRP A 128 -13.36 -31.90 -20.82
CA TRP A 128 -13.29 -31.44 -19.43
C TRP A 128 -13.98 -30.08 -19.30
N LYS A 129 -14.87 -29.94 -18.33
CA LYS A 129 -15.53 -28.67 -18.04
C LYS A 129 -14.64 -27.85 -17.10
N VAL A 130 -14.05 -26.77 -17.59
CA VAL A 130 -13.07 -25.98 -16.85
C VAL A 130 -13.62 -24.60 -16.52
N TYR A 131 -13.70 -24.30 -15.22
CA TYR A 131 -14.12 -23.01 -14.68
C TYR A 131 -12.90 -22.23 -14.21
N ILE A 132 -12.50 -21.21 -14.96
CA ILE A 132 -11.43 -20.30 -14.58
C ILE A 132 -12.08 -19.12 -13.85
N VAL A 133 -11.72 -18.91 -12.58
CA VAL A 133 -12.20 -17.80 -11.76
C VAL A 133 -11.02 -16.89 -11.43
N ASP A 134 -10.90 -15.75 -12.10
CA ASP A 134 -9.82 -14.79 -11.84
C ASP A 134 -10.19 -13.83 -10.70
N GLU A 135 -9.17 -13.32 -10.02
CA GLU A 135 -9.25 -12.50 -8.81
C GLU A 135 -10.19 -13.05 -7.72
N ALA A 136 -10.16 -14.37 -7.53
CA ALA A 136 -11.10 -15.12 -6.66
C ALA A 136 -11.17 -14.64 -5.19
N HIS A 137 -10.22 -13.83 -4.72
CA HIS A 137 -10.32 -13.15 -3.42
C HIS A 137 -11.46 -12.12 -3.34
N MET A 138 -12.08 -11.76 -4.47
CA MET A 138 -13.23 -10.85 -4.55
C MET A 138 -14.59 -11.52 -4.31
N LEU A 139 -14.67 -12.86 -4.36
CA LEU A 139 -15.88 -13.63 -4.02
C LEU A 139 -16.24 -13.42 -2.54
N THR A 140 -17.53 -13.25 -2.23
CA THR A 140 -17.97 -13.18 -0.81
C THR A 140 -17.85 -14.54 -0.11
N LYS A 141 -17.90 -14.53 1.22
CA LYS A 141 -17.89 -15.75 2.05
C LYS A 141 -19.06 -16.68 1.73
N GLU A 142 -20.21 -16.13 1.40
CA GLU A 142 -21.42 -16.85 1.05
C GLU A 142 -21.31 -17.47 -0.35
N ALA A 143 -20.69 -16.76 -1.30
CA ALA A 143 -20.35 -17.28 -2.62
C ALA A 143 -19.39 -18.48 -2.52
N TRP A 144 -18.33 -18.37 -1.71
CA TRP A 144 -17.45 -19.49 -1.40
C TRP A 144 -18.20 -20.66 -0.76
N ASN A 145 -19.07 -20.42 0.23
CA ASN A 145 -19.88 -21.48 0.84
C ASN A 145 -20.85 -22.16 -0.14
N ALA A 146 -21.32 -21.46 -1.19
CA ALA A 146 -22.11 -22.07 -2.26
C ALA A 146 -21.27 -23.03 -3.12
N LEU A 147 -20.01 -22.69 -3.40
CA LEU A 147 -19.07 -23.51 -4.16
C LEU A 147 -18.48 -24.68 -3.34
N LEU A 148 -18.39 -24.57 -2.02
CA LEU A 148 -17.81 -25.60 -1.15
C LEU A 148 -18.40 -27.00 -1.44
N LYS A 149 -19.72 -27.12 -1.63
CA LYS A 149 -20.39 -28.39 -1.91
C LYS A 149 -19.92 -29.08 -3.19
N VAL A 150 -19.68 -28.33 -4.27
CA VAL A 150 -19.19 -28.88 -5.55
C VAL A 150 -17.66 -29.08 -5.58
N LEU A 151 -16.96 -28.62 -4.53
CA LEU A 151 -15.57 -28.95 -4.25
C LEU A 151 -15.42 -30.10 -3.23
N GLU A 152 -16.50 -30.44 -2.51
CA GLU A 152 -16.59 -31.64 -1.67
C GLU A 152 -16.99 -32.87 -2.48
N GLU A 153 -18.00 -32.72 -3.34
CA GLU A 153 -18.51 -33.77 -4.24
C GLU A 153 -18.34 -33.33 -5.71
N PRO A 154 -17.10 -33.31 -6.24
CA PRO A 154 -16.81 -32.80 -7.57
C PRO A 154 -17.38 -33.72 -8.68
N PRO A 155 -18.19 -33.19 -9.63
CA PRO A 155 -18.69 -33.99 -10.74
C PRO A 155 -17.56 -34.48 -11.66
N PRO A 156 -17.71 -35.67 -12.29
CA PRO A 156 -16.66 -36.24 -13.12
C PRO A 156 -16.35 -35.36 -14.32
N ARG A 157 -15.04 -35.19 -14.61
CA ARG A 157 -14.50 -34.34 -15.68
C ARG A 157 -14.77 -32.83 -15.50
N VAL A 158 -15.07 -32.35 -14.29
CA VAL A 158 -15.15 -30.92 -13.94
C VAL A 158 -13.90 -30.47 -13.17
N VAL A 159 -13.37 -29.28 -13.50
CA VAL A 159 -12.20 -28.67 -12.87
C VAL A 159 -12.42 -27.19 -12.61
N PHE A 160 -12.19 -26.74 -11.38
CA PHE A 160 -12.12 -25.32 -11.02
C PHE A 160 -10.66 -24.84 -10.96
N VAL A 161 -10.38 -23.65 -11.49
CA VAL A 161 -9.06 -23.01 -11.49
C VAL A 161 -9.20 -21.59 -10.98
N PHE A 162 -9.00 -21.40 -9.67
CA PHE A 162 -9.06 -20.11 -9.02
C PHE A 162 -7.71 -19.40 -9.17
N CYS A 163 -7.70 -18.15 -9.63
CA CYS A 163 -6.50 -17.30 -9.67
C CYS A 163 -6.65 -16.16 -8.65
N THR A 164 -5.57 -15.80 -7.95
CA THR A 164 -5.62 -14.69 -6.98
C THR A 164 -4.29 -13.96 -6.82
N THR A 165 -4.34 -12.64 -6.64
CA THR A 165 -3.21 -11.85 -6.10
C THR A 165 -3.07 -11.94 -4.58
N GLU A 166 -4.15 -12.24 -3.86
CA GLU A 166 -4.22 -12.11 -2.40
C GLU A 166 -4.71 -13.41 -1.73
N PRO A 167 -3.82 -14.41 -1.54
CA PRO A 167 -4.21 -15.69 -0.93
C PRO A 167 -4.67 -15.56 0.53
N GLN A 168 -4.19 -14.54 1.26
CA GLN A 168 -4.57 -14.33 2.67
C GLN A 168 -6.05 -13.94 2.82
N LYS A 169 -6.62 -13.18 1.87
CA LYS A 169 -8.06 -12.86 1.86
C LYS A 169 -8.91 -14.13 1.71
N ILE A 170 -8.51 -15.07 0.86
CA ILE A 170 -9.18 -16.37 0.70
C ILE A 170 -9.03 -17.23 1.96
N ALA A 171 -7.87 -17.20 2.63
CA ALA A 171 -7.69 -17.88 3.91
C ALA A 171 -8.63 -17.33 5.00
N GLN A 172 -8.88 -16.02 5.02
CA GLN A 172 -9.80 -15.37 5.96
C GLN A 172 -11.29 -15.62 5.63
N SER A 173 -11.67 -15.57 4.35
CA SER A 173 -13.07 -15.73 3.94
C SER A 173 -13.51 -17.19 3.81
N ALA A 174 -12.60 -18.10 3.42
CA ALA A 174 -12.91 -19.42 2.90
C ALA A 174 -11.88 -20.51 3.27
N ALA A 175 -11.32 -20.47 4.48
CA ALA A 175 -10.35 -21.48 4.97
C ALA A 175 -10.68 -22.96 4.61
N PRO A 176 -11.93 -23.46 4.72
CA PRO A 176 -12.25 -24.85 4.39
C PRO A 176 -12.00 -25.24 2.92
N ILE A 177 -11.96 -24.28 2.00
CA ILE A 177 -11.72 -24.56 0.57
C ILE A 177 -10.23 -24.83 0.30
N LEU A 178 -9.33 -24.27 1.10
CA LEU A 178 -7.88 -24.43 0.91
C LEU A 178 -7.39 -25.87 1.10
N SER A 179 -8.13 -26.74 1.81
CA SER A 179 -7.81 -28.17 1.92
C SER A 179 -8.30 -29.01 0.74
N ARG A 180 -9.12 -28.45 -0.16
CA ARG A 180 -9.72 -29.11 -1.33
C ARG A 180 -9.03 -28.70 -2.64
N LEU A 181 -8.41 -27.52 -2.68
CA LEU A 181 -7.69 -27.01 -3.86
C LEU A 181 -6.21 -27.38 -3.84
N GLN A 182 -5.66 -27.85 -4.97
CA GLN A 182 -4.21 -27.93 -5.14
C GLN A 182 -3.63 -26.53 -5.37
N ARG A 183 -2.99 -25.98 -4.33
CA ARG A 183 -2.34 -24.66 -4.36
C ARG A 183 -0.99 -24.68 -5.09
N PHE A 184 -0.76 -23.66 -5.90
CA PHE A 184 0.51 -23.35 -6.55
C PHE A 184 0.83 -21.86 -6.41
N ASP A 185 1.99 -21.51 -5.86
CA ASP A 185 2.43 -20.13 -5.66
C ASP A 185 3.41 -19.69 -6.76
N LEU A 186 2.93 -18.88 -7.69
CA LEU A 186 3.74 -18.25 -8.74
C LEU A 186 4.55 -17.11 -8.12
N ARG A 187 5.87 -17.18 -8.27
CA ARG A 187 6.82 -16.21 -7.68
C ARG A 187 6.88 -14.93 -8.51
N ARG A 188 7.36 -13.82 -7.92
CA ARG A 188 7.83 -12.66 -8.71
C ARG A 188 8.91 -13.13 -9.68
N ILE A 189 8.91 -12.59 -10.89
CA ILE A 189 9.89 -12.89 -11.92
C ILE A 189 11.17 -12.10 -11.63
N GLY A 190 12.35 -12.71 -11.74
CA GLY A 190 13.62 -12.01 -11.53
C GLY A 190 13.86 -10.92 -12.60
N PRO A 191 14.50 -9.80 -12.27
CA PRO A 191 14.73 -8.72 -13.24
C PRO A 191 15.61 -9.18 -14.43
N HIS A 192 16.50 -10.15 -14.23
CA HIS A 192 17.25 -10.80 -15.31
C HIS A 192 16.32 -11.53 -16.27
N GLU A 193 15.43 -12.40 -15.76
CA GLU A 193 14.46 -13.17 -16.55
C GLU A 193 13.49 -12.28 -17.33
N ILE A 194 13.18 -11.08 -16.83
CA ILE A 194 12.43 -10.07 -17.59
C ILE A 194 13.28 -9.53 -18.74
N ARG A 195 14.54 -9.13 -18.51
CA ARG A 195 15.44 -8.65 -19.58
C ARG A 195 15.59 -9.69 -20.68
N ASP A 196 15.91 -10.94 -20.33
CA ASP A 196 16.05 -12.06 -21.27
C ASP A 196 14.81 -12.20 -22.15
N ARG A 197 13.62 -12.11 -21.54
CA ARG A 197 12.35 -12.24 -22.23
C ARG A 197 11.99 -11.02 -23.08
N LEU A 198 12.35 -9.82 -22.65
CA LEU A 198 12.16 -8.60 -23.46
C LEU A 198 13.10 -8.60 -24.67
N ALA A 199 14.39 -8.91 -24.48
CA ALA A 199 15.38 -9.03 -25.56
C ALA A 199 14.90 -10.02 -26.64
N HIS A 200 14.49 -11.23 -26.23
CA HIS A 200 13.94 -12.26 -27.12
C HIS A 200 12.70 -11.78 -27.89
N VAL A 201 11.79 -11.04 -27.23
CA VAL A 201 10.59 -10.47 -27.86
C VAL A 201 10.94 -9.37 -28.86
N LEU A 202 11.87 -8.47 -28.52
CA LEU A 202 12.27 -7.36 -29.37
C LEU A 202 13.05 -7.86 -30.60
N HIS A 203 13.87 -8.91 -30.45
CA HIS A 203 14.48 -9.62 -31.57
C HIS A 203 13.43 -10.26 -32.51
N GLU A 204 12.34 -10.85 -32.00
CA GLU A 204 11.25 -11.37 -32.84
C GLU A 204 10.42 -10.27 -33.55
N GLU A 205 10.38 -9.05 -33.02
CA GLU A 205 9.80 -7.88 -33.72
C GLU A 205 10.80 -7.17 -34.66
N GLY A 206 12.09 -7.51 -34.63
CA GLY A 206 13.14 -6.80 -35.37
C GLY A 206 13.46 -5.39 -34.82
N VAL A 207 13.19 -5.15 -33.53
CA VAL A 207 13.39 -3.86 -32.86
C VAL A 207 14.75 -3.81 -32.17
N ALA A 208 15.57 -2.81 -32.48
CA ALA A 208 16.82 -2.53 -31.77
C ALA A 208 16.56 -1.95 -30.37
N PHE A 209 17.43 -2.25 -29.40
CA PHE A 209 17.28 -1.85 -27.99
C PHE A 209 18.61 -1.66 -27.27
N ASP A 210 18.62 -0.86 -26.20
CA ASP A 210 19.73 -0.79 -25.23
C ASP A 210 19.50 -1.79 -24.08
N GLU A 211 20.55 -2.45 -23.58
CA GLU A 211 20.44 -3.29 -22.37
C GLU A 211 20.00 -2.51 -21.12
N ASP A 212 20.39 -1.25 -21.00
CA ASP A 212 19.92 -0.36 -19.93
C ASP A 212 18.43 -0.02 -20.06
N ALA A 213 17.88 0.02 -21.28
CA ALA A 213 16.45 0.19 -21.51
C ALA A 213 15.67 -1.02 -20.95
N LEU A 214 16.15 -2.23 -21.21
CA LEU A 214 15.59 -3.46 -20.63
C LEU A 214 15.71 -3.44 -19.09
N GLY A 215 16.84 -2.96 -18.57
CA GLY A 215 17.08 -2.80 -17.14
C GLY A 215 16.24 -1.75 -16.42
N LEU A 216 15.76 -0.72 -17.14
CA LEU A 216 14.78 0.25 -16.65
C LEU A 216 13.37 -0.36 -16.63
N ILE A 217 12.94 -0.99 -17.74
CA ILE A 217 11.60 -1.63 -17.82
C ILE A 217 11.46 -2.79 -16.83
N ALA A 218 12.49 -3.63 -16.69
CA ALA A 218 12.47 -4.76 -15.76
C ALA A 218 12.36 -4.34 -14.28
N ARG A 219 12.85 -3.14 -13.92
CA ARG A 219 12.62 -2.51 -12.61
C ARG A 219 11.18 -2.03 -12.49
N ALA A 220 10.72 -1.19 -13.43
CA ALA A 220 9.39 -0.58 -13.41
C ALA A 220 8.24 -1.61 -13.41
N ALA A 221 8.50 -2.82 -13.90
CA ALA A 221 7.54 -3.93 -13.92
C ALA A 221 7.39 -4.72 -12.60
N ASP A 222 8.22 -4.51 -11.58
CA ASP A 222 8.15 -5.17 -10.25
C ASP A 222 7.94 -6.72 -10.32
N GLY A 223 8.62 -7.39 -11.25
CA GLY A 223 8.50 -8.84 -11.42
C GLY A 223 7.24 -9.32 -12.18
N GLY A 224 6.49 -8.42 -12.83
CA GLY A 224 5.32 -8.71 -13.65
C GLY A 224 5.61 -8.66 -15.16
N LEU A 225 5.71 -9.81 -15.84
CA LEU A 225 6.05 -9.85 -17.27
C LEU A 225 4.96 -9.25 -18.18
N ARG A 226 3.68 -9.37 -17.81
CA ARG A 226 2.60 -8.66 -18.54
C ARG A 226 2.87 -7.16 -18.57
N ASP A 227 3.29 -6.64 -17.43
CA ASP A 227 3.43 -5.22 -17.18
C ASP A 227 4.70 -4.71 -17.88
N ALA A 228 5.83 -5.44 -17.78
CA ALA A 228 7.04 -5.21 -18.57
C ALA A 228 6.77 -5.10 -20.09
N LEU A 229 6.00 -6.04 -20.65
CA LEU A 229 5.63 -6.01 -22.07
C LEU A 229 4.71 -4.82 -22.41
N SER A 230 3.82 -4.42 -21.49
CA SER A 230 2.91 -3.28 -21.68
C SER A 230 3.66 -1.93 -21.60
N LEU A 231 4.65 -1.82 -20.71
CA LEU A 231 5.56 -0.66 -20.67
C LEU A 231 6.43 -0.61 -21.94
N THR A 232 6.83 -1.77 -22.49
CA THR A 232 7.56 -1.85 -23.77
C THR A 232 6.67 -1.37 -24.94
N ASP A 233 5.41 -1.83 -25.01
CA ASP A 233 4.41 -1.32 -25.97
C ASP A 233 4.29 0.21 -25.87
N GLN A 234 4.18 0.76 -24.65
CA GLN A 234 4.08 2.21 -24.38
C GLN A 234 5.29 2.97 -24.93
N VAL A 235 6.52 2.60 -24.53
CA VAL A 235 7.76 3.29 -24.97
C VAL A 235 7.92 3.25 -26.50
N LEU A 236 7.58 2.12 -27.14
CA LEU A 236 7.65 1.99 -28.59
C LEU A 236 6.58 2.85 -29.30
N SER A 237 5.38 2.96 -28.74
CA SER A 237 4.28 3.75 -29.32
C SER A 237 4.50 5.27 -29.32
N LEU A 238 5.38 5.78 -28.46
CA LEU A 238 5.61 7.22 -28.26
C LEU A 238 6.59 7.86 -29.27
N GLY A 239 7.35 7.07 -30.04
CA GLY A 239 8.37 7.60 -30.95
C GLY A 239 8.56 6.74 -32.20
N SER A 240 8.48 7.37 -33.37
CA SER A 240 8.36 6.71 -34.68
C SER A 240 9.61 5.94 -35.14
N GLU A 241 10.81 6.34 -34.71
CA GLU A 241 12.09 5.79 -35.17
C GLU A 241 13.09 5.64 -34.02
N GLY A 242 14.17 4.87 -34.23
CA GLY A 242 15.30 4.76 -33.28
C GLY A 242 15.24 3.65 -32.22
N GLY A 243 14.20 2.82 -32.20
CA GLY A 243 14.12 1.63 -31.31
C GLY A 243 13.91 1.95 -29.82
N LEU A 244 14.27 1.00 -28.96
CA LEU A 244 14.05 1.04 -27.51
C LEU A 244 15.30 1.49 -26.74
N THR A 245 15.57 2.79 -26.75
CA THR A 245 16.70 3.39 -26.01
C THR A 245 16.37 3.69 -24.55
N SER A 246 17.41 3.72 -23.70
CA SER A 246 17.32 4.05 -22.28
C SER A 246 16.75 5.45 -22.03
N ALA A 247 17.08 6.44 -22.86
CA ALA A 247 16.51 7.78 -22.82
C ALA A 247 14.98 7.77 -23.07
N ARG A 248 14.53 7.09 -24.14
CA ARG A 248 13.09 6.93 -24.43
C ARG A 248 12.33 6.21 -23.31
N VAL A 249 12.96 5.25 -22.63
CA VAL A 249 12.34 4.59 -21.45
C VAL A 249 12.19 5.56 -20.29
N ARG A 250 13.17 6.45 -20.03
CA ARG A 250 13.05 7.46 -18.97
C ARG A 250 11.92 8.44 -19.27
N GLU A 251 11.92 9.02 -20.48
CA GLU A 251 10.88 9.95 -20.95
C GLU A 251 9.46 9.34 -20.86
N ALA A 252 9.26 8.16 -21.45
CA ALA A 252 7.96 7.49 -21.51
C ALA A 252 7.39 7.03 -20.16
N LEU A 253 8.25 6.90 -19.14
CA LEU A 253 7.89 6.45 -17.79
C LEU A 253 8.07 7.56 -16.73
N GLY A 254 8.42 8.78 -17.13
CA GLY A 254 8.69 9.91 -16.22
C GLY A 254 9.90 9.73 -15.29
N LEU A 255 10.82 8.81 -15.59
CA LEU A 255 11.95 8.50 -14.71
C LEU A 255 12.95 9.66 -14.68
N VAL A 256 13.27 10.10 -13.47
CA VAL A 256 14.28 11.13 -13.19
C VAL A 256 15.64 10.75 -13.82
N PRO A 257 16.37 11.71 -14.43
CA PRO A 257 17.74 11.50 -14.88
C PRO A 257 18.68 11.11 -13.72
N GLU A 258 19.65 10.24 -14.00
CA GLU A 258 20.63 9.81 -12.99
C GLU A 258 21.52 10.97 -12.50
N ASP A 259 21.71 12.00 -13.32
CA ASP A 259 22.54 13.15 -13.01
C ASP A 259 21.88 14.09 -11.98
N GLU A 260 20.55 14.18 -11.92
CA GLU A 260 19.82 14.93 -10.88
C GLU A 260 19.98 14.28 -9.50
N TYR A 261 19.90 12.94 -9.44
CA TYR A 261 20.15 12.17 -8.23
C TYR A 261 21.58 12.35 -7.72
N LEU A 262 22.56 12.33 -8.63
CA LEU A 262 23.97 12.55 -8.30
C LEU A 262 24.25 13.99 -7.86
N ALA A 263 23.64 15.00 -8.50
CA ALA A 263 23.76 16.39 -8.11
C ALA A 263 23.22 16.66 -6.69
N VAL A 264 22.07 16.09 -6.33
CA VAL A 264 21.52 16.19 -4.97
C VAL A 264 22.37 15.42 -3.95
N LEU A 265 22.95 14.28 -4.33
CA LEU A 265 23.91 13.56 -3.48
C LEU A 265 25.18 14.40 -3.23
N ASP A 266 25.77 14.99 -4.27
CA ASP A 266 26.96 15.84 -4.12
C ASP A 266 26.67 17.10 -3.29
N LEU A 267 25.49 17.73 -3.44
CA LEU A 267 25.04 18.84 -2.59
C LEU A 267 25.01 18.45 -1.10
N VAL A 268 24.47 17.26 -0.78
CA VAL A 268 24.45 16.72 0.60
C VAL A 268 25.85 16.40 1.10
N ILE A 269 26.71 15.79 0.27
CA ILE A 269 28.12 15.50 0.61
C ILE A 269 28.90 16.79 0.91
N GLU A 270 28.67 17.83 0.12
CA GLU A 270 29.30 19.15 0.26
C GLU A 270 28.65 20.03 1.34
N ARG A 271 27.59 19.54 2.00
CA ARG A 271 26.82 20.23 3.05
C ARG A 271 26.26 21.59 2.62
N ARG A 272 25.92 21.73 1.33
CA ARG A 272 25.45 22.98 0.71
C ARG A 272 23.96 23.22 0.98
N ALA A 273 23.58 23.24 2.26
CA ALA A 273 22.19 23.30 2.72
C ALA A 273 21.39 24.52 2.19
N GLY A 274 22.05 25.63 1.87
CA GLY A 274 21.40 26.79 1.24
C GLY A 274 20.99 26.56 -0.23
N ASP A 275 21.70 25.68 -0.95
CA ASP A 275 21.45 25.42 -2.37
C ASP A 275 20.30 24.41 -2.58
N VAL A 276 19.81 23.76 -1.49
CA VAL A 276 18.69 22.81 -1.53
C VAL A 276 17.46 23.44 -2.17
N PHE A 277 17.08 24.66 -1.74
CA PHE A 277 15.86 25.32 -2.21
C PHE A 277 15.91 25.62 -3.72
N GLY A 278 17.05 26.08 -4.23
CA GLY A 278 17.24 26.29 -5.67
C GLY A 278 17.23 24.97 -6.46
N THR A 279 17.77 23.90 -5.87
CA THR A 279 17.79 22.57 -6.51
C THR A 279 16.40 21.94 -6.55
N VAL A 280 15.62 22.01 -5.47
CA VAL A 280 14.25 21.49 -5.46
C VAL A 280 13.31 22.34 -6.32
N ALA A 281 13.53 23.66 -6.41
CA ALA A 281 12.84 24.51 -7.38
C ALA A 281 13.14 24.09 -8.83
N HIS A 282 14.41 23.81 -9.17
CA HIS A 282 14.77 23.28 -10.50
C HIS A 282 14.06 21.95 -10.82
N LEU A 283 14.00 21.03 -9.86
CA LEU A 283 13.25 19.77 -10.01
C LEU A 283 11.74 20.02 -10.22
N ALA A 284 11.15 21.01 -9.54
CA ALA A 284 9.74 21.41 -9.72
C ALA A 284 9.49 21.99 -11.13
N ASP A 285 10.34 22.94 -11.57
CA ASP A 285 10.24 23.59 -12.88
C ASP A 285 10.50 22.61 -14.03
N ALA A 286 11.33 21.59 -13.82
CA ALA A 286 11.52 20.46 -14.73
C ALA A 286 10.34 19.46 -14.76
N GLY A 287 9.32 19.64 -13.91
CA GLY A 287 8.13 18.79 -13.84
C GLY A 287 8.39 17.39 -13.26
N ILE A 288 9.45 17.22 -12.46
CA ILE A 288 9.82 15.92 -11.89
C ILE A 288 8.85 15.49 -10.79
N ASP A 289 8.35 14.25 -10.89
CA ASP A 289 7.55 13.63 -9.83
C ASP A 289 8.41 13.44 -8.58
N PHE A 290 8.10 14.19 -7.52
CA PHE A 290 8.89 14.17 -6.28
C PHE A 290 8.79 12.84 -5.50
N GLN A 291 7.74 12.04 -5.70
CA GLN A 291 7.57 10.75 -5.03
C GLN A 291 8.49 9.70 -5.69
N LEU A 292 8.59 9.74 -7.01
CA LEU A 292 9.55 8.99 -7.81
C LEU A 292 10.99 9.46 -7.56
N PHE A 293 11.20 10.78 -7.39
CA PHE A 293 12.47 11.31 -6.91
C PHE A 293 12.84 10.73 -5.54
N LEU A 294 11.95 10.82 -4.54
CA LEU A 294 12.23 10.34 -3.19
C LEU A 294 12.59 8.86 -3.15
N ALA A 295 11.87 8.02 -3.92
CA ALA A 295 12.15 6.60 -4.03
C ALA A 295 13.53 6.32 -4.67
N GLY A 296 13.86 6.97 -5.79
CA GLY A 296 15.16 6.80 -6.45
C GLY A 296 16.34 7.35 -5.64
N PHE A 297 16.13 8.42 -4.87
CA PHE A 297 17.13 8.94 -3.94
C PHE A 297 17.38 7.99 -2.77
N ALA A 298 16.34 7.29 -2.28
CA ALA A 298 16.50 6.21 -1.30
C ALA A 298 17.36 5.06 -1.87
N ASP A 299 17.12 4.66 -3.12
CA ASP A 299 17.92 3.64 -3.80
C ASP A 299 19.37 4.08 -4.06
N LEU A 300 19.60 5.36 -4.34
CA LEU A 300 20.94 5.94 -4.47
C LEU A 300 21.72 5.90 -3.14
N LEU A 301 21.09 6.32 -2.03
CA LEU A 301 21.67 6.25 -0.69
C LEU A 301 21.95 4.80 -0.26
N ARG A 302 21.04 3.87 -0.59
CA ARG A 302 21.19 2.42 -0.38
C ARG A 302 22.38 1.86 -1.20
N GLY A 303 22.57 2.37 -2.41
CA GLY A 303 23.74 2.12 -3.25
C GLY A 303 25.05 2.60 -2.62
N GLN A 304 25.11 3.88 -2.23
CA GLN A 304 26.30 4.47 -1.60
C GLN A 304 26.67 3.74 -0.31
N LEU A 305 25.68 3.30 0.48
CA LEU A 305 25.88 2.52 1.69
C LEU A 305 26.53 1.16 1.40
N ALA A 306 26.04 0.43 0.39
CA ALA A 306 26.64 -0.84 -0.02
C ALA A 306 28.07 -0.65 -0.53
N VAL A 307 28.31 0.36 -1.38
CA VAL A 307 29.64 0.74 -1.87
C VAL A 307 30.59 1.04 -0.71
N ALA A 308 30.16 1.84 0.27
CA ALA A 308 30.94 2.21 1.45
C ALA A 308 31.25 1.02 2.38
N LEU A 309 30.34 0.05 2.48
CA LEU A 309 30.52 -1.19 3.24
C LEU A 309 31.30 -2.29 2.50
N GLY A 310 31.65 -2.09 1.21
CA GLY A 310 32.28 -3.12 0.38
C GLY A 310 31.32 -4.23 -0.07
N GLY A 311 30.01 -3.96 -0.05
CA GLY A 311 28.98 -4.85 -0.60
C GLY A 311 29.06 -4.99 -2.11
N GLY A 312 28.70 -6.18 -2.61
CA GLY A 312 28.63 -6.52 -4.03
C GLY A 312 27.49 -5.80 -4.77
N ASP A 313 26.93 -6.43 -5.80
CA ASP A 313 25.93 -5.75 -6.63
C ASP A 313 24.59 -5.53 -5.96
N VAL A 314 24.17 -4.26 -6.00
CA VAL A 314 22.93 -3.75 -5.47
C VAL A 314 21.89 -3.82 -6.58
N PRO A 315 20.84 -4.65 -6.44
CA PRO A 315 19.81 -4.74 -7.47
C PRO A 315 19.18 -3.37 -7.72
N GLY A 316 19.22 -2.95 -8.99
CA GLY A 316 18.56 -1.75 -9.49
C GLY A 316 19.45 -0.53 -9.73
N ILE A 317 20.77 -0.64 -9.60
CA ILE A 317 21.73 0.43 -9.96
C ILE A 317 22.27 0.20 -11.38
N SER A 318 22.52 1.26 -12.15
CA SER A 318 23.19 1.19 -13.47
C SER A 318 24.71 1.20 -13.31
N GLU A 319 25.46 0.66 -14.28
CA GLU A 319 26.93 0.67 -14.21
C GLU A 319 27.50 2.09 -14.11
N ARG A 320 26.89 3.04 -14.86
CA ARG A 320 27.19 4.49 -14.79
C ARG A 320 27.04 5.03 -13.37
N VAL A 321 25.90 4.75 -12.72
CA VAL A 321 25.69 5.20 -11.33
C VAL A 321 26.65 4.49 -10.39
N ARG A 322 26.89 3.18 -10.54
CA ARG A 322 27.83 2.47 -9.67
C ARG A 322 29.22 3.08 -9.71
N ALA A 323 29.76 3.37 -10.89
CA ALA A 323 31.03 4.07 -11.04
C ALA A 323 31.03 5.42 -10.29
N ALA A 324 29.98 6.23 -10.45
CA ALA A 324 29.83 7.51 -9.75
C ALA A 324 29.68 7.36 -8.21
N LEU A 325 29.09 6.27 -7.72
CA LEU A 325 29.00 5.98 -6.29
C LEU A 325 30.35 5.52 -5.71
N ASP A 326 31.12 4.70 -6.44
CA ASP A 326 32.48 4.29 -6.06
C ASP A 326 33.49 5.47 -6.12
N GLU A 327 33.33 6.46 -7.02
CA GLU A 327 34.04 7.76 -6.96
C GLU A 327 33.78 8.54 -5.65
N ARG A 328 32.56 8.40 -5.10
CA ARG A 328 32.10 9.12 -3.89
C ARG A 328 32.35 8.32 -2.59
N LYS A 329 32.98 7.15 -2.71
CA LYS A 329 33.27 6.23 -1.60
C LYS A 329 34.08 6.91 -0.49
N GLY A 330 33.62 6.77 0.74
CA GLY A 330 34.25 7.40 1.92
C GLY A 330 34.00 8.91 2.09
N ARG A 331 33.32 9.61 1.16
CA ARG A 331 32.91 11.01 1.38
C ARG A 331 31.82 11.15 2.47
N LEU A 332 31.04 10.08 2.70
CA LEU A 332 30.07 9.91 3.81
C LEU A 332 30.38 8.63 4.59
N ALA A 333 30.13 8.63 5.89
CA ALA A 333 30.25 7.43 6.71
C ALA A 333 29.03 6.50 6.52
N PRO A 334 29.17 5.17 6.65
CA PRO A 334 28.02 4.24 6.61
C PRO A 334 26.92 4.57 7.63
N ALA A 335 27.30 5.11 8.80
CA ALA A 335 26.35 5.56 9.82
C ALA A 335 25.57 6.81 9.41
N ASP A 336 26.19 7.75 8.67
CA ASP A 336 25.51 8.93 8.14
C ASP A 336 24.50 8.52 7.05
N LEU A 337 24.90 7.61 6.15
CA LEU A 337 24.05 7.06 5.10
C LEU A 337 22.84 6.28 5.65
N LEU A 338 23.03 5.49 6.71
CA LEU A 338 21.95 4.84 7.44
C LEU A 338 21.00 5.85 8.10
N ARG A 339 21.52 6.96 8.65
CA ARG A 339 20.68 8.05 9.18
C ARG A 339 19.87 8.71 8.06
N MET A 340 20.48 9.04 6.92
CA MET A 340 19.79 9.62 5.75
C MET A 340 18.67 8.70 5.23
N LEU A 341 18.93 7.39 5.12
CA LEU A 341 17.91 6.40 4.75
C LEU A 341 16.75 6.36 5.74
N ASN A 342 17.03 6.40 7.05
CA ASN A 342 15.97 6.44 8.07
C ASN A 342 15.12 7.73 7.98
N LEU A 343 15.71 8.87 7.60
CA LEU A 343 14.95 10.11 7.35
C LEU A 343 14.00 9.98 6.14
N VAL A 344 14.41 9.27 5.08
CA VAL A 344 13.54 8.99 3.93
C VAL A 344 12.38 8.07 4.33
N LEU A 345 12.68 7.01 5.09
CA LEU A 345 11.68 6.06 5.59
C LEU A 345 10.70 6.68 6.59
N GLU A 346 11.14 7.68 7.37
CA GLU A 346 10.29 8.48 8.28
C GLU A 346 9.21 9.25 7.50
N ILE A 347 9.54 9.82 6.32
CA ILE A 347 8.63 10.74 5.61
C ILE A 347 7.73 10.09 4.55
N ASP A 348 8.12 8.96 3.92
CA ASP A 348 7.35 8.35 2.81
C ASP A 348 5.84 8.18 3.10
N PRO A 349 5.39 7.70 4.28
CA PRO A 349 3.96 7.53 4.58
C PRO A 349 3.15 8.84 4.60
N TYR A 350 3.83 9.97 4.76
CA TYR A 350 3.26 11.32 4.74
C TYR A 350 3.42 11.97 3.37
N PHE A 351 4.58 11.78 2.73
CA PHE A 351 4.91 12.32 1.40
C PHE A 351 3.86 11.96 0.35
N ARG A 352 3.43 10.70 0.37
CA ARG A 352 2.42 10.10 -0.52
C ARG A 352 1.00 10.70 -0.39
N ARG A 353 0.76 11.53 0.63
CA ARG A 353 -0.56 12.12 0.96
C ARG A 353 -0.52 13.64 1.20
N SER A 354 0.67 14.25 1.13
CA SER A 354 0.85 15.68 1.37
C SER A 354 0.55 16.48 0.09
N SER A 355 -0.15 17.62 0.23
CA SER A 355 -0.23 18.64 -0.82
C SER A 355 1.02 19.53 -0.90
N GLN A 356 1.96 19.38 0.04
CA GLN A 356 3.19 20.17 0.17
C GLN A 356 4.42 19.25 0.08
N GLN A 357 4.51 18.46 -1.00
CA GLN A 357 5.64 17.54 -1.23
C GLN A 357 6.98 18.27 -1.35
N GLN A 358 7.00 19.44 -2.00
CA GLN A 358 8.19 20.30 -2.09
C GLN A 358 8.78 20.61 -0.70
N LEU A 359 7.97 21.14 0.21
CA LEU A 359 8.41 21.50 1.57
C LEU A 359 8.96 20.30 2.34
N LEU A 360 8.37 19.11 2.15
CA LEU A 360 8.87 17.88 2.76
C LEU A 360 10.23 17.44 2.18
N LEU A 361 10.43 17.58 0.86
CA LEU A 361 11.69 17.25 0.18
C LEU A 361 12.79 18.25 0.53
N GLU A 362 12.49 19.55 0.54
CA GLU A 362 13.39 20.60 1.02
C GLU A 362 13.82 20.35 2.47
N THR A 363 12.85 20.08 3.36
CA THR A 363 13.13 19.80 4.78
C THR A 363 13.99 18.53 4.95
N LEU A 364 13.74 17.47 4.16
CA LEU A 364 14.55 16.26 4.15
C LEU A 364 15.99 16.55 3.71
N LEU A 365 16.17 17.22 2.58
CA LEU A 365 17.49 17.46 1.99
C LEU A 365 18.30 18.45 2.82
N VAL A 366 17.65 19.45 3.44
CA VAL A 366 18.27 20.31 4.47
C VAL A 366 18.66 19.50 5.70
N ARG A 367 17.80 18.61 6.24
CA ARG A 367 18.18 17.70 7.35
C ARG A 367 19.39 16.84 6.97
N CYS A 368 19.46 16.32 5.74
CA CYS A 368 20.58 15.51 5.26
C CYS A 368 21.87 16.33 5.09
N ALA A 369 21.81 17.52 4.49
CA ALA A 369 22.99 18.40 4.31
C ALA A 369 23.51 18.99 5.64
N LEU A 370 22.64 19.14 6.65
CA LEU A 370 23.00 19.58 8.00
C LEU A 370 23.32 18.43 8.98
N LEU A 371 23.36 17.16 8.53
CA LEU A 371 23.78 16.05 9.39
C LEU A 371 25.23 16.21 9.80
N ASP A 372 25.46 16.43 11.10
CA ASP A 372 26.78 16.24 11.70
C ASP A 372 27.28 14.80 11.52
N ARG A 373 28.60 14.65 11.32
CA ARG A 373 29.22 13.34 11.07
C ARG A 373 29.06 12.48 12.31
N ALA A 374 28.63 11.24 12.12
CA ALA A 374 28.66 10.23 13.16
C ALA A 374 30.11 9.86 13.52
N ILE A 375 30.70 10.61 14.46
CA ILE A 375 31.97 10.26 15.11
C ILE A 375 31.66 9.15 16.14
N ALA A 376 32.50 8.11 16.20
CA ALA A 376 32.37 7.07 17.23
C ALA A 376 32.65 7.69 18.61
N LEU A 377 31.87 7.33 19.63
CA LEU A 377 32.01 7.90 20.97
C LEU A 377 33.41 7.59 21.55
N GLU A 378 33.98 6.46 21.16
CA GLU A 378 35.32 5.99 21.47
C GLU A 378 36.42 6.90 20.91
N ASP A 379 36.20 7.56 19.77
CA ASP A 379 37.13 8.54 19.18
C ASP A 379 37.03 9.89 19.93
N VAL A 380 35.81 10.30 20.29
CA VAL A 380 35.60 11.50 21.13
C VAL A 380 36.24 11.32 22.51
N LEU A 381 36.05 10.15 23.13
CA LEU A 381 36.65 9.81 24.43
C LEU A 381 38.19 9.69 24.35
N ARG A 382 38.76 9.21 23.23
CA ARG A 382 40.22 9.23 22.99
C ARG A 382 40.77 10.63 22.68
N GLY A 383 39.92 11.57 22.24
CA GLY A 383 40.29 12.98 22.03
C GLY A 383 40.28 13.84 23.29
N LEU A 384 39.68 13.37 24.39
CA LEU A 384 39.64 14.09 25.67
C LEU A 384 40.94 13.84 26.48
N PRO A 385 41.63 14.89 26.97
CA PRO A 385 42.86 14.73 27.74
C PRO A 385 42.56 14.24 29.17
N VAL A 386 42.56 12.91 29.35
CA VAL A 386 42.39 12.26 30.65
C VAL A 386 43.67 12.38 31.49
N GLY A 387 43.71 13.39 32.38
CA GLY A 387 44.70 13.44 33.47
C GLY A 387 45.33 14.82 33.72
N ALA A 388 44.66 15.66 34.51
CA ALA A 388 45.23 16.91 35.03
C ALA A 388 44.72 17.27 36.45
N ARG A 389 44.49 16.25 37.30
CA ARG A 389 44.15 16.40 38.73
C ARG A 389 44.86 15.32 39.55
N ASP A 390 46.09 15.62 39.98
CA ASP A 390 46.49 15.54 41.40
C ASP A 390 48.00 15.81 41.59
N ALA A 391 48.32 17.01 42.10
CA ALA A 391 49.61 17.37 42.68
C ALA A 391 49.42 18.64 43.54
N GLY A 392 49.27 18.48 44.85
CA GLY A 392 48.86 19.58 45.76
C GLY A 392 50.02 20.28 46.50
N ALA A 393 49.74 21.53 46.89
CA ALA A 393 50.37 22.31 47.98
C ALA A 393 51.91 22.54 47.96
N GLY A 394 52.35 23.79 47.73
CA GLY A 394 53.80 24.10 47.65
C GLY A 394 54.29 25.55 47.77
N ARG A 395 53.69 26.40 48.63
CA ARG A 395 54.26 27.66 49.24
C ARG A 395 55.12 28.63 48.38
N GLY A 396 54.78 29.94 48.43
CA GLY A 396 55.80 30.98 48.71
C GLY A 396 56.07 32.10 47.68
N ALA A 397 55.44 33.25 47.92
CA ALA A 397 55.99 34.63 47.88
C ALA A 397 56.69 35.24 46.62
N SER A 398 56.62 36.58 46.57
CA SER A 398 57.46 37.54 45.81
C SER A 398 57.53 37.47 44.27
N GLY A 399 57.06 38.54 43.63
CA GLY A 399 57.76 39.17 42.50
C GLY A 399 58.40 40.50 42.98
N PRO A 400 58.71 41.47 42.09
CA PRO A 400 58.69 41.45 40.62
C PRO A 400 60.05 41.84 39.99
N ALA A 401 60.26 41.55 38.69
CA ALA A 401 61.40 42.12 37.94
C ALA A 401 61.18 42.21 36.41
N ALA A 402 61.55 43.36 35.86
CA ALA A 402 61.86 43.69 34.46
C ALA A 402 62.77 44.96 34.51
N PRO A 403 63.31 45.53 33.40
CA PRO A 403 63.32 45.09 31.99
C PRO A 403 64.74 45.16 31.32
N ALA A 404 64.84 44.76 30.05
CA ALA A 404 65.72 45.35 29.02
C ALA A 404 65.20 44.90 27.63
N SER A 405 64.93 45.68 26.57
CA SER A 405 65.40 46.98 26.04
C SER A 405 66.53 46.89 24.99
N GLY A 406 66.21 47.27 23.74
CA GLY A 406 67.14 47.27 22.60
C GLY A 406 66.44 47.36 21.24
N GLY A 407 66.64 48.48 20.52
CA GLY A 407 66.21 48.71 19.13
C GLY A 407 67.20 49.67 18.46
N PRO A 408 66.78 50.65 17.65
CA PRO A 408 65.97 50.56 16.42
C PRO A 408 66.60 51.40 15.27
N SER A 409 66.02 51.34 14.05
CA SER A 409 65.86 52.45 13.05
C SER A 409 65.62 51.91 11.63
N GLY A 410 64.83 52.55 10.75
CA GLY A 410 63.98 53.73 10.92
C GLY A 410 63.40 54.27 9.58
N THR A 411 62.36 55.12 9.67
CA THR A 411 61.76 56.01 8.61
C THR A 411 61.29 55.38 7.27
N GLY A 412 60.19 55.77 6.59
CA GLY A 412 59.07 56.73 6.73
C GLY A 412 58.14 56.57 5.48
N ARG A 413 57.04 57.30 5.20
CA ARG A 413 56.25 58.38 5.85
C ARG A 413 54.83 58.39 5.20
N ALA A 414 53.85 59.12 5.76
CA ALA A 414 52.46 59.26 5.25
C ALA A 414 52.34 60.18 3.97
N THR A 415 51.21 60.34 3.26
CA THR A 415 49.91 60.92 3.72
C THR A 415 48.64 60.59 2.90
N VAL A 416 47.49 60.88 3.53
CA VAL A 416 46.06 60.74 3.13
C VAL A 416 45.57 61.75 2.08
N ALA A 417 44.60 61.42 1.19
CA ALA A 417 43.39 62.25 0.87
C ALA A 417 42.44 61.70 -0.24
N ARG A 418 41.16 62.08 -0.11
CA ARG A 418 39.93 61.72 -0.85
C ARG A 418 39.74 62.30 -2.28
N ARG A 419 38.84 61.62 -3.04
CA ARG A 419 37.84 62.12 -4.04
C ARG A 419 38.32 62.77 -5.35
N GLY A 420 37.79 62.30 -6.48
CA GLY A 420 37.73 63.07 -7.74
C GLY A 420 37.44 62.26 -9.01
N ALA A 421 36.30 62.53 -9.65
CA ALA A 421 35.96 62.28 -11.06
C ALA A 421 35.30 63.61 -11.56
N PRO A 422 34.99 63.85 -12.87
CA PRO A 422 34.85 62.92 -14.00
C PRO A 422 35.40 63.49 -15.35
N VAL A 423 34.79 63.11 -16.50
CA VAL A 423 34.93 63.65 -17.89
C VAL A 423 36.22 63.24 -18.62
N ALA A 424 36.26 62.83 -19.90
CA ALA A 424 35.31 62.20 -20.86
C ALA A 424 36.19 61.74 -22.09
N GLU A 425 35.81 61.50 -23.35
CA GLU A 425 34.59 61.40 -24.20
C GLU A 425 35.04 60.63 -25.48
N ASP A 426 34.27 60.07 -26.41
CA ASP A 426 32.82 59.90 -26.67
C ASP A 426 32.62 58.40 -27.08
N SER A 427 31.94 57.83 -28.09
CA SER A 427 30.99 58.16 -29.18
C SER A 427 30.15 56.91 -29.53
N ALA A 428 28.92 56.96 -30.06
CA ALA A 428 27.92 58.04 -30.08
C ALA A 428 26.53 57.58 -30.62
N THR A 429 26.42 56.50 -31.40
CA THR A 429 25.21 56.20 -32.22
C THR A 429 23.97 55.82 -31.42
N ARG A 430 22.81 56.31 -31.86
CA ARG A 430 21.58 56.46 -31.07
C ARG A 430 20.35 55.88 -31.77
N HIS A 431 19.34 55.55 -30.97
CA HIS A 431 17.91 55.95 -31.04
C HIS A 431 16.99 54.76 -30.66
N ALA A 432 15.80 54.95 -30.11
CA ALA A 432 15.28 55.99 -29.19
C ALA A 432 13.90 55.54 -28.69
N ALA A 433 13.52 55.92 -27.47
CA ALA A 433 12.16 55.76 -26.96
C ALA A 433 11.55 57.13 -26.60
N PRO A 434 10.23 57.31 -26.69
CA PRO A 434 9.50 58.31 -25.92
C PRO A 434 8.56 57.65 -24.89
N ALA A 435 8.02 58.44 -23.96
CA ALA A 435 7.41 57.97 -22.73
C ALA A 435 5.88 58.25 -22.60
N ALA A 436 5.33 57.65 -21.55
CA ALA A 436 3.94 57.65 -21.05
C ALA A 436 3.09 58.93 -21.18
N GLU A 437 1.77 58.72 -21.31
CA GLU A 437 0.75 59.53 -20.63
C GLU A 437 -0.49 58.69 -20.20
N ARG A 438 -0.97 58.99 -18.97
CA ARG A 438 -2.37 58.94 -18.46
C ARG A 438 -3.25 57.68 -18.66
N SER A 439 -3.57 57.03 -17.53
CA SER A 439 -4.76 56.15 -17.39
C SER A 439 -6.08 56.93 -17.35
N PRO A 440 -7.20 56.26 -17.65
CA PRO A 440 -8.32 56.28 -16.70
C PRO A 440 -8.87 54.87 -16.40
N SER A 441 -9.58 54.74 -15.27
CA SER A 441 -10.18 53.49 -14.80
C SER A 441 -11.39 53.04 -15.64
N ARG A 442 -11.50 51.72 -15.89
CA ARG A 442 -12.77 51.03 -16.17
C ARG A 442 -12.81 49.69 -15.46
N GLN A 443 -14.00 49.32 -15.01
CA GLN A 443 -14.31 48.06 -14.31
C GLN A 443 -14.29 46.86 -15.27
N PRO A 444 -14.08 45.63 -14.77
CA PRO A 444 -14.18 44.42 -15.60
C PRO A 444 -15.62 44.21 -16.09
N ALA A 445 -15.79 44.08 -17.40
CA ALA A 445 -17.06 43.68 -18.00
C ALA A 445 -17.23 42.16 -17.96
N SER A 446 -18.47 41.69 -17.79
CA SER A 446 -18.80 40.27 -17.68
C SER A 446 -18.60 39.51 -19.00
N ALA A 447 -17.76 38.48 -18.97
CA ALA A 447 -17.71 37.49 -20.04
C ALA A 447 -19.01 36.67 -20.04
N THR A 448 -19.76 36.72 -21.14
CA THR A 448 -21.01 35.96 -21.30
C THR A 448 -20.67 34.54 -21.78
N PRO A 449 -21.21 33.46 -21.17
CA PRO A 449 -20.90 32.10 -21.58
C PRO A 449 -21.49 31.78 -22.95
N VAL A 450 -20.70 31.14 -23.83
CA VAL A 450 -21.19 30.59 -25.10
C VAL A 450 -22.01 29.33 -24.79
N ALA A 451 -23.28 29.32 -25.18
CA ALA A 451 -24.17 28.20 -24.93
C ALA A 451 -23.87 27.02 -25.88
N MET A 452 -23.43 25.89 -25.31
CA MET A 452 -23.49 24.60 -25.98
C MET A 452 -24.92 24.01 -25.86
N PRO A 453 -25.43 23.30 -26.89
CA PRO A 453 -26.79 22.76 -26.86
C PRO A 453 -26.90 21.58 -25.89
N THR A 454 -27.89 21.64 -24.99
CA THR A 454 -28.21 20.57 -24.05
C THR A 454 -28.72 19.32 -24.77
N ALA A 455 -28.06 18.18 -24.57
CA ALA A 455 -28.57 16.89 -25.03
C ALA A 455 -29.79 16.46 -24.18
N ALA A 456 -30.98 16.51 -24.78
CA ALA A 456 -32.20 15.95 -24.18
C ALA A 456 -32.15 14.40 -24.21
N PRO A 457 -32.75 13.70 -23.23
CA PRO A 457 -32.71 12.24 -23.17
C PRO A 457 -33.52 11.61 -24.32
N VAL A 458 -32.91 10.64 -25.01
CA VAL A 458 -33.58 9.86 -26.05
C VAL A 458 -34.56 8.88 -25.40
N ALA A 459 -35.85 9.19 -25.46
CA ALA A 459 -36.90 8.26 -25.05
C ALA A 459 -37.01 7.07 -26.02
N MET A 460 -37.06 5.85 -25.48
CA MET A 460 -37.29 4.65 -26.29
C MET A 460 -38.76 4.58 -26.74
N PRO A 461 -39.05 4.26 -28.02
CA PRO A 461 -40.42 4.02 -28.47
C PRO A 461 -40.87 2.62 -28.03
N THR A 462 -41.72 2.53 -27.01
CA THR A 462 -42.41 1.30 -26.60
C THR A 462 -43.52 0.95 -27.59
N SER A 463 -43.24 0.05 -28.54
CA SER A 463 -44.22 -0.48 -29.47
C SER A 463 -45.13 -1.54 -28.81
N ALA A 464 -46.28 -1.11 -28.30
CA ALA A 464 -47.38 -2.01 -27.94
C ALA A 464 -48.41 -2.06 -29.09
N PRO A 465 -48.79 -3.25 -29.60
CA PRO A 465 -49.89 -3.36 -30.55
C PRO A 465 -51.24 -3.17 -29.85
N ALA A 466 -52.17 -2.46 -30.50
CA ALA A 466 -53.50 -2.22 -29.97
C ALA A 466 -54.43 -3.45 -30.13
N VAL A 467 -55.51 -3.46 -29.33
CA VAL A 467 -56.50 -4.55 -29.25
C VAL A 467 -57.39 -4.59 -30.50
N ALA A 468 -57.71 -5.81 -30.96
CA ALA A 468 -58.93 -6.11 -31.71
C ALA A 468 -59.86 -6.96 -30.82
N THR A 469 -61.16 -6.68 -30.82
CA THR A 469 -62.12 -7.22 -29.86
C THR A 469 -63.07 -8.25 -30.47
N ASP A 470 -63.15 -9.41 -29.84
CA ASP A 470 -64.33 -10.30 -29.71
C ASP A 470 -63.98 -11.32 -28.60
N GLY A 471 -64.89 -11.89 -27.81
CA GLY A 471 -66.34 -11.72 -27.70
C GLY A 471 -66.89 -12.83 -26.78
N THR A 472 -68.00 -12.59 -26.07
CA THR A 472 -68.71 -13.54 -25.17
C THR A 472 -67.93 -14.17 -23.99
N ALA A 473 -68.42 -13.92 -22.77
CA ALA A 473 -68.30 -14.85 -21.63
C ALA A 473 -69.45 -15.89 -21.66
N PRO A 474 -69.42 -16.92 -20.81
CA PRO A 474 -70.10 -16.75 -19.53
C PRO A 474 -69.34 -17.32 -18.32
N ALA A 475 -69.80 -16.97 -17.12
CA ALA A 475 -69.24 -17.42 -15.85
C ALA A 475 -69.97 -18.64 -15.26
N MET A 476 -69.29 -19.41 -14.41
CA MET A 476 -69.97 -20.24 -13.41
C MET A 476 -69.21 -20.26 -12.08
N ARG A 477 -69.93 -19.96 -10.98
CA ARG A 477 -69.51 -20.22 -9.61
C ARG A 477 -70.06 -21.58 -9.18
N ALA A 478 -69.29 -22.35 -8.42
CA ALA A 478 -69.80 -23.47 -7.64
C ALA A 478 -69.05 -23.59 -6.30
N THR A 479 -69.67 -23.07 -5.24
CA THR A 479 -69.29 -23.35 -3.85
C THR A 479 -70.20 -24.45 -3.32
N VAL A 480 -69.71 -25.39 -2.49
CA VAL A 480 -70.42 -26.06 -1.36
C VAL A 480 -69.58 -27.24 -0.82
N ALA A 481 -69.69 -27.51 0.48
CA ALA A 481 -69.17 -28.69 1.21
C ALA A 481 -70.30 -29.19 2.16
N PRO A 482 -70.08 -29.77 3.35
CA PRO A 482 -69.18 -30.84 3.81
C PRO A 482 -69.93 -32.03 4.47
N ARG A 483 -69.24 -33.14 4.82
CA ARG A 483 -69.47 -34.09 5.97
C ARG A 483 -68.50 -35.28 5.83
N ALA A 484 -67.83 -35.88 6.84
CA ALA A 484 -68.06 -36.13 8.28
C ALA A 484 -68.98 -37.35 8.57
N ALA A 485 -68.73 -38.25 9.54
CA ALA A 485 -67.55 -38.49 10.42
C ALA A 485 -67.74 -39.76 11.29
N MET A 486 -66.66 -40.29 11.91
CA MET A 486 -66.63 -40.99 13.22
C MET A 486 -65.15 -41.12 13.66
N ARG A 487 -64.65 -40.56 14.79
CA ARG A 487 -64.89 -40.83 16.24
C ARG A 487 -64.18 -42.11 16.73
N ALA A 488 -63.50 -42.16 17.90
CA ALA A 488 -63.39 -41.19 19.03
C ALA A 488 -62.10 -41.39 19.88
N GLY A 489 -61.87 -40.50 20.87
CA GLY A 489 -61.14 -40.82 22.12
C GLY A 489 -59.72 -40.24 22.29
N PRO A 490 -59.45 -39.36 23.30
CA PRO A 490 -58.12 -38.85 23.62
C PRO A 490 -57.52 -39.39 24.94
N VAL A 491 -56.19 -39.43 25.04
CA VAL A 491 -55.42 -39.59 26.30
C VAL A 491 -54.17 -38.69 26.25
N ALA A 492 -53.72 -38.18 27.41
CA ALA A 492 -52.60 -37.24 27.56
C ALA A 492 -51.21 -37.94 27.65
N PRO A 493 -50.10 -37.23 27.37
CA PRO A 493 -48.75 -37.78 27.49
C PRO A 493 -48.25 -37.82 28.95
N ALA A 494 -47.60 -38.92 29.33
CA ALA A 494 -46.88 -39.06 30.60
C ALA A 494 -45.36 -38.82 30.42
N ARG A 495 -44.66 -38.58 31.53
CA ARG A 495 -43.21 -38.30 31.62
C ARG A 495 -42.44 -39.51 32.19
N ALA A 496 -41.13 -39.31 32.37
CA ALA A 496 -40.19 -40.00 33.25
C ALA A 496 -39.43 -41.22 32.66
N ASP A 497 -38.13 -41.40 32.94
CA ASP A 497 -37.09 -40.49 33.49
C ASP A 497 -35.68 -41.12 33.26
N ILE A 498 -34.62 -40.48 33.82
CA ILE A 498 -33.26 -41.03 34.12
C ILE A 498 -32.25 -40.99 32.93
N GLU A 499 -31.01 -40.46 33.04
CA GLU A 499 -30.21 -39.96 34.19
C GLU A 499 -29.34 -38.71 33.83
N VAL A 500 -28.71 -38.06 34.82
CA VAL A 500 -27.86 -36.85 34.65
C VAL A 500 -26.60 -36.90 35.52
N SER A 501 -25.43 -36.60 34.96
CA SER A 501 -24.14 -36.39 35.65
C SER A 501 -23.13 -35.75 34.68
N ALA A 502 -22.30 -34.74 34.99
CA ALA A 502 -22.24 -33.82 36.14
C ALA A 502 -21.56 -32.49 35.70
N ALA A 503 -21.54 -31.46 36.56
CA ALA A 503 -20.98 -30.13 36.24
C ALA A 503 -19.88 -29.66 37.23
N PRO A 504 -18.83 -28.94 36.77
CA PRO A 504 -17.89 -28.14 37.57
C PRO A 504 -18.37 -26.65 37.67
N PRO A 505 -17.80 -25.79 38.55
CA PRO A 505 -18.62 -25.28 39.65
C PRO A 505 -18.92 -23.77 39.64
N VAL A 506 -19.85 -23.37 40.51
CA VAL A 506 -20.14 -21.97 40.86
C VAL A 506 -18.97 -21.36 41.63
N LEU A 507 -18.65 -20.09 41.34
CA LEU A 507 -17.72 -19.27 42.10
C LEU A 507 -18.50 -18.23 42.93
N ALA A 508 -18.02 -17.93 44.14
CA ALA A 508 -18.82 -17.36 45.22
C ALA A 508 -19.15 -15.85 45.08
N ASP A 509 -20.11 -15.39 45.89
CA ASP A 509 -20.50 -13.99 46.03
C ASP A 509 -19.31 -13.05 46.26
N ALA A 510 -19.27 -11.96 45.50
CA ALA A 510 -18.38 -10.83 45.75
C ALA A 510 -19.04 -9.83 46.71
N PRO A 511 -18.28 -9.15 47.60
CA PRO A 511 -18.83 -8.14 48.50
C PRO A 511 -19.42 -6.95 47.72
N PRO A 512 -20.38 -6.20 48.32
CA PRO A 512 -20.96 -5.03 47.69
C PRO A 512 -19.86 -4.00 47.37
N ARG A 513 -19.74 -3.67 46.09
CA ARG A 513 -18.79 -2.67 45.59
C ARG A 513 -19.15 -1.28 46.12
N ARG A 514 -18.15 -0.42 46.26
CA ARG A 514 -18.36 0.98 46.69
C ARG A 514 -18.80 1.80 45.49
N ASP A 515 -19.47 2.93 45.70
CA ASP A 515 -20.01 3.75 44.60
C ASP A 515 -18.94 4.24 43.61
N ALA A 516 -17.68 4.31 44.04
CA ALA A 516 -16.52 4.59 43.18
C ALA A 516 -16.26 3.54 42.09
N ASP A 517 -16.72 2.30 42.26
CA ASP A 517 -16.54 1.20 41.29
C ASP A 517 -17.63 1.19 40.19
N LEU A 518 -18.64 2.08 40.29
CA LEU A 518 -19.81 2.09 39.40
C LEU A 518 -19.59 2.88 38.11
N LEU A 519 -18.63 3.80 38.08
CA LEU A 519 -18.28 4.64 36.94
C LEU A 519 -16.81 4.44 36.55
N PRO A 520 -16.47 4.48 35.24
CA PRO A 520 -15.08 4.40 34.83
C PRO A 520 -14.32 5.71 35.12
N ASP A 521 -13.09 5.57 35.60
CA ASP A 521 -12.07 6.63 35.46
C ASP A 521 -11.83 6.89 33.96
N PRO A 522 -11.81 8.15 33.47
CA PRO A 522 -11.48 8.46 32.08
C PRO A 522 -10.19 7.81 31.57
N ALA A 523 -9.16 7.65 32.40
CA ALA A 523 -7.91 6.99 32.03
C ALA A 523 -8.07 5.47 31.87
N LEU A 524 -8.94 4.84 32.67
CA LEU A 524 -9.27 3.42 32.52
C LEU A 524 -10.19 3.18 31.32
N LEU A 525 -11.15 4.09 31.07
CA LEU A 525 -12.03 4.03 29.90
C LEU A 525 -11.26 4.11 28.59
N ALA A 526 -10.21 4.94 28.53
CA ALA A 526 -9.32 5.04 27.38
C ALA A 526 -8.46 3.77 27.19
N GLN A 527 -8.06 3.08 28.27
CA GLN A 527 -7.28 1.84 28.20
C GLN A 527 -8.12 0.61 27.81
N GLU A 528 -9.38 0.53 28.27
CA GLU A 528 -10.30 -0.56 27.90
C GLU A 528 -11.13 -0.25 26.63
N TRP A 529 -10.89 0.87 25.95
CA TRP A 529 -11.71 1.34 24.82
C TRP A 529 -11.81 0.30 23.68
N ASP A 530 -10.68 -0.26 23.25
CA ASP A 530 -10.63 -1.30 22.21
C ASP A 530 -11.44 -2.56 22.58
N ALA A 531 -11.54 -2.88 23.87
CA ALA A 531 -12.36 -4.00 24.34
C ALA A 531 -13.86 -3.68 24.28
N ILE A 532 -14.26 -2.43 24.53
CA ILE A 532 -15.65 -1.97 24.33
C ILE A 532 -16.02 -1.98 22.84
N VAL A 533 -15.13 -1.49 21.96
CA VAL A 533 -15.28 -1.57 20.50
C VAL A 533 -15.45 -3.03 20.05
N ALA A 534 -14.59 -3.94 20.53
CA ALA A 534 -14.66 -5.36 20.23
C ALA A 534 -15.98 -5.99 20.73
N GLY A 535 -16.47 -5.58 21.90
CA GLY A 535 -17.78 -5.99 22.43
C GLY A 535 -18.96 -5.53 21.56
N VAL A 536 -18.97 -4.27 21.11
CA VAL A 536 -19.99 -3.75 20.18
C VAL A 536 -19.92 -4.48 18.83
N ARG A 537 -18.72 -4.80 18.34
CA ARG A 537 -18.51 -5.62 17.13
C ARG A 537 -19.03 -7.05 17.30
N ALA A 538 -18.79 -7.68 18.45
CA ALA A 538 -19.28 -9.02 18.77
C ALA A 538 -20.81 -9.11 18.86
N ARG A 539 -21.49 -8.02 19.26
CA ARG A 539 -22.96 -7.89 19.24
C ARG A 539 -23.55 -7.70 17.83
N GLY A 540 -22.77 -7.88 16.77
CA GLY A 540 -23.20 -7.72 15.38
C GLY A 540 -23.33 -6.25 14.93
N ARG A 541 -23.05 -5.27 15.80
CA ARG A 541 -23.13 -3.83 15.48
C ARG A 541 -21.85 -3.33 14.79
N GLY A 542 -21.37 -4.05 13.79
CA GLY A 542 -20.07 -3.81 13.15
C GLY A 542 -19.87 -2.38 12.61
N MET A 543 -20.95 -1.74 12.11
CA MET A 543 -20.89 -0.35 11.64
C MET A 543 -20.69 0.64 12.81
N LEU A 544 -21.35 0.43 13.96
CA LEU A 544 -21.13 1.26 15.15
C LEU A 544 -19.72 1.05 15.73
N ALA A 545 -19.23 -0.19 15.74
CA ALA A 545 -17.84 -0.47 16.16
C ALA A 545 -16.81 0.26 15.29
N THR A 546 -17.00 0.28 13.97
CA THR A 546 -16.12 1.01 13.03
C THR A 546 -16.15 2.53 13.26
N ILE A 547 -17.28 3.05 13.76
CA ILE A 547 -17.39 4.47 14.13
C ILE A 547 -16.73 4.74 15.51
N LEU A 548 -16.85 3.81 16.46
CA LEU A 548 -16.20 3.91 17.78
C LEU A 548 -14.66 3.84 17.70
N GLU A 549 -14.10 3.15 16.70
CA GLU A 549 -12.64 3.16 16.41
C GLU A 549 -12.10 4.57 16.04
N GLY A 550 -12.98 5.47 15.59
CA GLY A 550 -12.66 6.88 15.34
C GLY A 550 -13.22 7.85 16.39
N ALA A 551 -13.73 7.37 17.53
CA ALA A 551 -14.32 8.18 18.58
C ALA A 551 -13.48 8.11 19.86
N ILE A 552 -13.21 9.27 20.48
CA ILE A 552 -12.35 9.36 21.67
C ILE A 552 -13.22 9.61 22.91
N PRO A 553 -13.11 8.84 24.00
CA PRO A 553 -13.75 9.16 25.28
C PRO A 553 -13.03 10.33 25.95
N VAL A 554 -13.72 11.48 26.10
CA VAL A 554 -13.12 12.74 26.59
C VAL A 554 -13.51 13.06 28.04
N ALA A 555 -14.69 12.65 28.50
CA ALA A 555 -15.12 12.88 29.88
C ALA A 555 -16.14 11.85 30.37
N VAL A 556 -16.08 11.54 31.67
CA VAL A 556 -17.09 10.77 32.39
C VAL A 556 -17.68 11.66 33.48
N ALA A 557 -18.97 11.95 33.40
CA ALA A 557 -19.65 12.77 34.40
C ALA A 557 -20.15 11.91 35.57
N THR A 558 -20.16 12.48 36.78
CA THR A 558 -20.71 11.88 38.01
C THR A 558 -22.22 11.54 37.92
N THR A 559 -22.90 11.94 36.85
CA THR A 559 -24.29 11.57 36.52
C THR A 559 -24.42 10.33 35.63
N GLY A 560 -23.34 9.61 35.37
CA GLY A 560 -23.32 8.43 34.48
C GLY A 560 -23.29 8.75 32.98
N ALA A 561 -22.99 10.00 32.61
CA ALA A 561 -22.86 10.42 31.22
C ALA A 561 -21.42 10.25 30.71
N VAL A 562 -21.22 9.38 29.72
CA VAL A 562 -19.94 9.25 29.01
C VAL A 562 -19.96 10.16 27.78
N THR A 563 -18.94 11.01 27.64
CA THR A 563 -18.81 11.98 26.55
C THR A 563 -17.76 11.49 25.55
N LEU A 564 -18.17 11.29 24.29
CA LEU A 564 -17.26 10.99 23.18
C LEU A 564 -17.06 12.23 22.31
N GLU A 565 -15.86 12.40 21.75
CA GLU A 565 -15.56 13.41 20.73
C GLU A 565 -15.24 12.72 19.39
N VAL A 566 -15.75 13.32 18.30
CA VAL A 566 -15.82 12.72 16.95
C VAL A 566 -15.58 13.79 15.90
N ASP A 567 -14.71 13.51 14.93
CA ASP A 567 -14.32 14.47 13.87
C ASP A 567 -15.33 14.56 12.71
N ASP A 568 -16.00 13.45 12.36
CA ASP A 568 -16.88 13.36 11.18
C ASP A 568 -18.38 13.56 11.53
N PRO A 569 -19.13 14.41 10.81
CA PRO A 569 -20.58 14.56 10.98
C PRO A 569 -21.41 13.29 10.76
N LEU A 570 -21.01 12.37 9.86
CA LEU A 570 -21.74 11.11 9.64
C LEU A 570 -21.53 10.13 10.80
N ALA A 571 -20.30 10.01 11.29
CA ALA A 571 -19.95 9.32 12.52
C ALA A 571 -20.71 9.85 13.75
N HIS A 572 -20.85 11.18 13.88
CA HIS A 572 -21.64 11.79 14.95
C HIS A 572 -23.11 11.34 14.93
N GLU A 573 -23.78 11.44 13.79
CA GLU A 573 -25.17 10.96 13.68
C GLU A 573 -25.31 9.45 13.84
N GLY A 574 -24.29 8.68 13.45
CA GLY A 574 -24.24 7.23 13.64
C GLY A 574 -24.19 6.84 15.12
N LEU A 575 -23.39 7.56 15.92
CA LEU A 575 -23.30 7.33 17.36
C LEU A 575 -24.52 7.84 18.13
N ASP A 576 -25.11 8.98 17.77
CA ASP A 576 -26.38 9.42 18.36
C ASP A 576 -27.51 8.40 18.10
N ARG A 577 -27.58 7.85 16.88
CA ARG A 577 -28.53 6.78 16.53
C ARG A 577 -28.21 5.44 17.19
N GLY A 578 -26.94 5.16 17.46
CA GLY A 578 -26.46 3.92 18.09
C GLY A 578 -26.30 3.99 19.61
N ALA A 579 -26.60 5.12 20.25
CA ALA A 579 -26.21 5.41 21.63
C ALA A 579 -26.65 4.35 22.65
N ALA A 580 -27.82 3.74 22.45
CA ALA A 580 -28.33 2.68 23.34
C ALA A 580 -27.49 1.40 23.29
N ASP A 581 -27.00 0.99 22.11
CA ASP A 581 -26.11 -0.18 21.97
C ASP A 581 -24.73 0.07 22.60
N VAL A 582 -24.24 1.31 22.51
CA VAL A 582 -22.95 1.73 23.12
C VAL A 582 -23.07 1.82 24.64
N VAL A 583 -24.17 2.41 25.17
CA VAL A 583 -24.45 2.42 26.60
C VAL A 583 -24.55 0.99 27.14
N ALA A 584 -25.32 0.10 26.49
CA ALA A 584 -25.43 -1.29 26.94
C ALA A 584 -24.06 -2.00 27.04
N ALA A 585 -23.17 -1.79 26.07
CA ALA A 585 -21.81 -2.34 26.12
C ALA A 585 -20.93 -1.74 27.25
N LEU A 586 -21.17 -0.49 27.65
CA LEU A 586 -20.50 0.15 28.78
C LEU A 586 -21.09 -0.28 30.13
N THR A 587 -22.42 -0.39 30.24
CA THR A 587 -23.13 -0.73 31.48
C THR A 587 -22.82 -2.15 31.97
N GLU A 588 -22.53 -3.10 31.07
CA GLU A 588 -22.02 -4.44 31.44
C GLU A 588 -20.71 -4.40 32.24
N ARG A 589 -19.87 -3.38 32.01
CA ARG A 589 -18.56 -3.21 32.65
C ARG A 589 -18.63 -2.24 33.84
N TRP A 590 -19.39 -1.16 33.69
CA TRP A 590 -19.61 -0.11 34.69
C TRP A 590 -21.11 0.22 34.84
N PRO A 591 -21.82 -0.42 35.80
CA PRO A 591 -23.28 -0.32 35.92
C PRO A 591 -23.85 1.09 36.13
N GLY A 592 -23.02 2.07 36.53
CA GLY A 592 -23.41 3.48 36.67
C GLY A 592 -23.44 4.27 35.35
N VAL A 593 -22.97 3.72 34.22
CA VAL A 593 -23.09 4.39 32.92
C VAL A 593 -24.55 4.35 32.46
N THR A 594 -25.18 5.53 32.40
CA THR A 594 -26.62 5.70 32.12
C THR A 594 -26.90 6.29 30.74
N ARG A 595 -25.97 7.06 30.15
CA ARG A 595 -26.16 7.71 28.84
C ARG A 595 -24.86 8.04 28.14
N LEU A 596 -24.92 8.10 26.81
CA LEU A 596 -23.87 8.65 25.95
C LEU A 596 -24.14 10.13 25.67
N THR A 597 -23.10 10.90 25.38
CA THR A 597 -23.18 12.25 24.85
C THR A 597 -22.12 12.40 23.78
N VAL A 598 -22.52 12.56 22.52
CA VAL A 598 -21.57 12.72 21.40
C VAL A 598 -21.33 14.21 21.17
N ARG A 599 -20.05 14.59 21.11
CA ARG A 599 -19.61 15.95 20.75
C ARG A 599 -18.90 15.89 19.41
N ARG A 600 -19.14 16.90 18.57
CA ARG A 600 -18.33 17.15 17.38
C ARG A 600 -17.04 17.86 17.79
N ALA A 601 -15.93 17.52 17.16
CA ALA A 601 -14.68 18.27 17.27
C ALA A 601 -14.85 19.67 16.65
N SER A 602 -15.32 20.64 17.44
CA SER A 602 -15.53 22.01 16.98
C SER A 602 -14.18 22.69 16.79
N GLY A 603 -13.73 22.77 15.53
CA GLY A 603 -12.41 23.20 15.07
C GLY A 603 -11.61 24.09 16.02
N ARG A 604 -10.78 23.46 16.85
CA ARG A 604 -9.88 24.16 17.76
C ARG A 604 -8.61 24.59 17.04
N SER A 605 -8.51 25.89 16.77
CA SER A 605 -7.21 26.55 17.00
C SER A 605 -6.77 26.21 18.44
N PRO A 606 -5.50 25.84 18.67
CA PRO A 606 -5.09 25.34 19.98
C PRO A 606 -5.38 26.38 21.06
N ALA A 607 -6.05 25.96 22.13
CA ALA A 607 -6.07 26.73 23.37
C ALA A 607 -4.61 26.94 23.80
N PRO A 608 -4.24 28.13 24.32
CA PRO A 608 -2.86 28.39 24.71
C PRO A 608 -2.45 27.32 25.72
N ALA A 609 -1.34 26.64 25.43
CA ALA A 609 -0.83 25.60 26.30
C ALA A 609 -0.69 26.16 27.72
N GLN A 610 -1.20 25.43 28.71
CA GLN A 610 -0.71 25.62 30.07
C GLN A 610 0.81 25.51 29.99
N ARG A 611 1.53 26.53 30.47
CA ARG A 611 2.99 26.55 30.42
C ARG A 611 3.51 25.40 31.28
N ILE A 612 3.80 24.29 30.62
CA ILE A 612 4.71 23.26 31.12
C ILE A 612 6.04 24.00 31.35
N THR A 613 6.35 24.30 32.60
CA THR A 613 7.65 24.86 32.95
C THR A 613 8.70 23.77 32.78
N ALA A 614 9.97 24.15 32.59
CA ALA A 614 11.05 23.17 32.53
C ALA A 614 11.06 22.28 33.80
N GLU A 615 10.71 22.86 34.95
CA GLU A 615 10.53 22.15 36.22
C GLU A 615 9.44 21.07 36.17
N SER A 616 8.25 21.35 35.61
CA SER A 616 7.18 20.34 35.56
C SER A 616 7.51 19.20 34.59
N ALA A 617 8.10 19.52 33.43
CA ALA A 617 8.59 18.51 32.48
C ALA A 617 9.70 17.63 33.09
N LYS A 618 10.62 18.21 33.86
CA LYS A 618 11.68 17.46 34.56
C LYS A 618 11.10 16.64 35.72
N ALA A 619 10.15 17.17 36.49
CA ALA A 619 9.48 16.43 37.56
C ALA A 619 8.75 15.18 37.02
N ASP A 620 8.01 15.30 35.91
CA ASP A 620 7.33 14.17 35.28
C ASP A 620 8.31 13.14 34.71
N ARG A 621 9.42 13.58 34.09
CA ARG A 621 10.50 12.67 33.65
C ARG A 621 11.15 11.91 34.82
N VAL A 622 11.47 12.59 35.92
CA VAL A 622 12.04 11.97 37.12
C VAL A 622 11.05 11.01 37.78
N SER A 623 9.76 11.36 37.82
CA SER A 623 8.67 10.49 38.28
C SER A 623 8.54 9.22 37.42
N ALA A 624 8.63 9.36 36.09
CA ALA A 624 8.61 8.22 35.17
C ALA A 624 9.86 7.32 35.28
N LEU A 625 11.04 7.89 35.52
CA LEU A 625 12.28 7.14 35.74
C LEU A 625 12.26 6.38 37.09
N ARG A 626 11.87 7.04 38.19
CA ARG A 626 11.69 6.40 39.51
C ARG A 626 10.66 5.26 39.51
N LYS A 627 9.68 5.29 38.59
CA LYS A 627 8.72 4.18 38.37
C LYS A 627 9.27 3.03 37.53
N ARG A 628 10.39 3.21 36.81
CA ARG A 628 10.99 2.18 35.95
C ARG A 628 12.10 1.38 36.62
N ASP A 629 12.87 2.00 37.52
CA ASP A 629 13.94 1.32 38.26
C ASP A 629 14.05 1.88 39.71
N PRO A 630 13.76 1.07 40.74
CA PRO A 630 13.88 1.49 42.14
C PRO A 630 15.32 1.79 42.60
N VAL A 631 16.33 1.13 42.01
CA VAL A 631 17.74 1.30 42.39
C VAL A 631 18.26 2.64 41.86
N LEU A 632 17.82 3.01 40.66
CA LEU A 632 18.15 4.31 40.05
C LEU A 632 17.60 5.49 40.88
N GLY A 633 16.43 5.33 41.51
CA GLY A 633 15.86 6.35 42.41
C GLY A 633 16.75 6.68 43.60
N ALA A 634 17.29 5.66 44.28
CA ALA A 634 18.21 5.85 45.39
C ALA A 634 19.56 6.48 44.98
N ALA A 635 20.00 6.25 43.74
CA ALA A 635 21.22 6.87 43.20
C ALA A 635 21.03 8.36 42.87
N ILE A 636 19.86 8.75 42.33
CA ILE A 636 19.52 10.16 42.07
C ILE A 636 19.50 10.95 43.39
N ASP A 637 18.84 10.42 44.41
CA ASP A 637 18.66 11.09 45.71
C ASP A 637 19.96 11.18 46.52
N ALA A 638 20.97 10.34 46.23
CA ALA A 638 22.27 10.31 46.90
C ALA A 638 23.37 11.11 46.18
N LEU A 639 23.16 11.50 44.92
CA LEU A 639 24.16 12.18 44.07
C LEU A 639 23.69 13.52 43.49
N ASP A 640 22.45 13.94 43.78
CA ASP A 640 21.85 15.22 43.40
C ASP A 640 21.92 15.50 41.88
N LEU A 641 21.58 14.48 41.09
CA LEU A 641 21.79 14.46 39.64
C LEU A 641 20.59 15.05 38.87
N GLU A 642 20.77 16.25 38.32
CA GLU A 642 19.79 16.83 37.38
C GLU A 642 19.79 16.11 36.02
N PRO A 643 18.60 15.82 35.43
CA PRO A 643 18.50 15.40 34.05
C PRO A 643 18.69 16.59 33.10
N LEU A 644 19.64 16.46 32.16
CA LEU A 644 19.74 17.32 30.98
C LEU A 644 18.63 16.97 29.95
N ASP A 645 18.39 17.89 29.02
CA ASP A 645 17.10 18.03 28.29
C ASP A 645 16.85 17.05 27.13
#